data_AF-A0A2H0W5M1-F1
#
_entry.id   AF-A0A2H0W5M1-F1
#
_cell.length_a   1.000
_cell.length_b   1.000
_cell.length_c   1.000
_cell.angle_alpha   90.00
_cell.angle_beta   90.00
_cell.angle_gamma   90.00
#
_symmetry.space_group_name_H-M   'P 1'
#
loop_
_entity.id
_entity.type
_entity.pdbx_description
1 polymer ?
#
loop_
_entity_poly.entity_id
_entity_poly.type
_entity_poly.pdbx_seq_one_letter_code
_entity_poly.pdbx_strand_id
1 'polypeptide(L)'
;MKEFLKKSLLYLVMTVVAVPLWAVTGYITAPVAKATAPSIEFINEGFDNAPTAPTNWTFAGITGSYTGTGYYGTTAPAVKMDATGVQIVSPLFANATSMTFWLRGVGTSGSSALLVETYNGTSWSTPTDGNITSIPTSGTTKTITLSSSDRQVRFTYTKDSGNIAIDDVIVSGSNVAVFIDSNTNSSFDVNEPTFATIQNAVDGASTGDAIVVNSGTYNETVNVNKGVSIVGASVAGTYLIPTTGQNGFNVTADDAAIKNFTIVSTSGGVNTQAITVTGANNVTISGNTITTSGDNGLGVWIGGTGYSNSNNLTISNNIITISNVSTGIYAEAGATAQTGWMISENTITANYGNPLELYDVSASTVNNNALTALSYDNSIVIWTSELGPIANLVFTNNTLGGGSGSQVAFLTDFRVDLGDSTVGSIAGITITGNSLDDWGLRGLRIGAGSITSVIANKNSFLATGTALKNEGSGDIDATQNWWNTTSASIITGEIDNASTGSVTYKPYYIDSAMTTLSDNKAISTFDFNGLSPAVTGTVDTSAHTVSLTVPNGTDVTALVPTITTTSVASTPVSPASDVAKDFTNSVTYTISAIDGTTQDYTVTVTVSPDTTGPTISGVTNGETYETAKTVTVGSDAASIFVNNVAYTSGNTITLSANDGYTITATDAIGNSTTVNFTIDIAPAISVQSSSSASATSITITWTTDQPATSRVIYDTVSHSSIADYVAGSNYGYANSTATFDMGDSKTESHSITISGLVAGTTYYYRTISSGSPETVSVTESSFTTSPTTPAPAAAETTETTTSITPLIASAKSAPAPAAEAAPEATATPDDSNGVVKAAEASSPESNESTNWTPWIVLAVLIILAGAVTGGYFYWFSGREEMAAATTGDMKKIQNNAKTENAKVVVREKTKSNTRKPNGKKPNRW
;
A
#
# COMPACT_ATOMS: atom_id res chain seq x y z
N MET A 1 -32.49 -6.81 -31.80
CA MET A 1 -32.76 -7.99 -30.95
C MET A 1 -34.20 -8.07 -30.41
N LYS A 2 -34.92 -6.97 -30.09
CA LYS A 2 -36.33 -7.03 -29.60
C LYS A 2 -37.43 -7.36 -30.63
N GLU A 3 -37.12 -7.41 -31.92
CA GLU A 3 -38.08 -7.76 -33.00
C GLU A 3 -38.20 -9.26 -33.29
N PHE A 4 -37.19 -10.07 -32.94
CA PHE A 4 -37.12 -11.48 -33.36
C PHE A 4 -37.99 -12.44 -32.53
N LEU A 5 -38.60 -11.96 -31.44
CA LEU A 5 -39.40 -12.73 -30.48
C LEU A 5 -40.92 -12.55 -30.64
N LYS A 6 -41.39 -11.94 -31.73
CA LYS A 6 -42.82 -11.61 -31.95
C LYS A 6 -43.54 -12.43 -33.05
N LYS A 7 -42.90 -13.44 -33.66
CA LYS A 7 -43.47 -14.22 -34.78
C LYS A 7 -43.36 -15.75 -34.66
N SER A 8 -43.51 -16.29 -33.46
CA SER A 8 -43.94 -17.69 -33.25
C SER A 8 -45.24 -17.71 -32.46
N LEU A 9 -46.33 -17.34 -33.14
CA LEU A 9 -47.70 -17.32 -32.60
C LEU A 9 -48.51 -18.47 -33.21
N LEU A 10 -49.48 -18.97 -32.44
CA LEU A 10 -50.73 -19.59 -32.89
C LEU A 10 -50.71 -21.08 -33.32
N TYR A 11 -51.00 -21.97 -32.36
CA TYR A 11 -51.90 -23.16 -32.40
C TYR A 11 -51.72 -23.85 -31.01
N LEU A 12 -52.73 -24.18 -30.18
CA LEU A 12 -54.18 -24.00 -30.25
C LEU A 12 -54.81 -23.88 -28.83
N VAL A 13 -55.34 -22.68 -28.52
CA VAL A 13 -56.60 -22.36 -27.83
C VAL A 13 -57.26 -23.40 -26.88
N MET A 14 -57.35 -23.03 -25.58
CA MET A 14 -58.45 -23.24 -24.58
C MET A 14 -59.03 -24.67 -24.36
N THR A 15 -59.43 -25.08 -23.14
CA THR A 15 -60.21 -24.32 -22.14
C THR A 15 -60.00 -24.87 -20.72
N VAL A 16 -59.85 -24.00 -19.72
CA VAL A 16 -59.96 -24.38 -18.30
C VAL A 16 -61.40 -24.17 -17.84
N VAL A 17 -62.09 -25.26 -17.49
CA VAL A 17 -63.38 -25.22 -16.78
C VAL A 17 -63.12 -25.60 -15.32
N ALA A 18 -63.42 -24.69 -14.39
CA ALA A 18 -63.32 -24.97 -12.96
C ALA A 18 -64.48 -25.86 -12.50
N VAL A 19 -64.16 -26.93 -11.77
CA VAL A 19 -65.13 -27.81 -11.09
C VAL A 19 -64.67 -27.95 -9.63
N PRO A 20 -65.54 -27.76 -8.61
CA PRO A 20 -65.11 -27.66 -7.21
C PRO A 20 -64.74 -29.01 -6.58
N LEU A 21 -63.78 -28.94 -5.66
CA LEU A 21 -63.08 -30.07 -5.03
C LEU A 21 -63.88 -30.75 -3.90
N TRP A 22 -65.03 -31.40 -4.17
CA TRP A 22 -65.74 -32.23 -3.17
C TRP A 22 -66.68 -33.32 -3.71
N ALA A 23 -66.34 -33.97 -4.83
CA ALA A 23 -66.85 -35.29 -5.23
C ALA A 23 -65.77 -35.99 -6.07
N VAL A 24 -65.55 -37.31 -6.02
CA VAL A 24 -66.35 -38.43 -5.47
C VAL A 24 -65.51 -39.27 -4.50
N THR A 25 -66.07 -39.67 -3.36
CA THR A 25 -65.44 -40.64 -2.46
C THR A 25 -65.93 -42.06 -2.76
N GLY A 26 -65.00 -42.96 -3.07
CA GLY A 26 -65.22 -44.40 -3.08
C GLY A 26 -65.66 -45.02 -4.40
N TYR A 27 -64.71 -45.59 -5.14
CA TYR A 27 -64.84 -46.96 -5.65
C TYR A 27 -63.46 -47.61 -5.87
N ILE A 28 -63.29 -48.79 -5.28
CA ILE A 28 -62.25 -49.81 -5.51
C ILE A 28 -60.79 -49.42 -5.21
N THR A 29 -60.23 -50.09 -4.21
CA THR A 29 -58.81 -50.14 -3.87
C THR A 29 -58.03 -51.08 -4.78
N ALA A 30 -56.92 -50.60 -5.34
CA ALA A 30 -55.73 -51.40 -5.55
C ALA A 30 -54.51 -50.47 -5.47
N PRO A 31 -53.60 -50.61 -4.48
CA PRO A 31 -52.29 -50.00 -4.61
C PRO A 31 -51.59 -50.71 -5.76
N VAL A 32 -51.27 -49.98 -6.83
CA VAL A 32 -50.22 -50.43 -7.74
C VAL A 32 -48.96 -50.52 -6.88
N ALA A 33 -48.48 -51.74 -6.64
CA ALA A 33 -47.24 -51.93 -5.92
C ALA A 33 -46.15 -51.17 -6.70
N LYS A 34 -45.61 -50.10 -6.11
CA LYS A 34 -44.37 -49.48 -6.60
C LYS A 34 -43.37 -50.63 -6.65
N ALA A 35 -42.92 -50.99 -7.85
CA ALA A 35 -41.94 -52.06 -8.01
C ALA A 35 -40.73 -51.71 -7.14
N THR A 36 -40.52 -52.49 -6.08
CA THR A 36 -39.34 -52.34 -5.23
C THR A 36 -38.13 -52.54 -6.14
N ALA A 37 -37.14 -51.66 -6.05
CA ALA A 37 -35.88 -51.89 -6.76
C ALA A 37 -35.35 -53.27 -6.35
N PRO A 38 -34.81 -54.07 -7.29
CA PRO A 38 -34.34 -55.42 -6.97
C PRO A 38 -33.26 -55.34 -5.89
N SER A 39 -33.52 -55.95 -4.74
CA SER A 39 -32.59 -56.00 -3.62
C SER A 39 -31.37 -56.83 -4.00
N ILE A 40 -30.20 -56.21 -4.02
CA ILE A 40 -28.94 -56.90 -4.32
C ILE A 40 -28.53 -57.67 -3.06
N GLU A 41 -28.12 -58.93 -3.23
CA GLU A 41 -27.56 -59.77 -2.17
C GLU A 41 -26.03 -59.63 -2.17
N PHE A 42 -25.48 -59.10 -1.07
CA PHE A 42 -24.03 -58.99 -0.82
C PHE A 42 -23.44 -60.26 -0.20
N ILE A 43 -24.27 -61.00 0.54
CA ILE A 43 -23.98 -62.30 1.13
C ILE A 43 -25.23 -63.15 0.90
N ASN A 44 -25.04 -64.40 0.50
CA ASN A 44 -26.05 -65.45 0.54
C ASN A 44 -25.33 -66.74 0.93
N GLU A 45 -25.52 -67.18 2.17
CA GLU A 45 -24.77 -68.28 2.80
C GLU A 45 -25.74 -69.24 3.49
N GLY A 46 -25.93 -70.42 2.89
CA GLY A 46 -26.74 -71.50 3.44
C GLY A 46 -26.03 -72.37 4.49
N PHE A 47 -24.76 -72.10 4.79
CA PHE A 47 -23.93 -72.86 5.75
C PHE A 47 -23.84 -74.38 5.52
N ASP A 48 -24.11 -74.86 4.30
CA ASP A 48 -24.18 -76.27 3.87
C ASP A 48 -22.92 -77.15 4.12
N ASN A 49 -21.88 -76.60 4.74
CA ASN A 49 -20.66 -77.30 5.15
C ASN A 49 -20.41 -77.29 6.68
N ALA A 50 -21.39 -76.83 7.48
CA ALA A 50 -21.28 -76.72 8.93
C ALA A 50 -20.96 -78.08 9.59
N PRO A 51 -20.09 -78.14 10.63
CA PRO A 51 -19.54 -77.01 11.40
C PRO A 51 -18.35 -76.27 10.78
N THR A 52 -17.94 -76.60 9.55
CA THR A 52 -16.83 -75.89 8.89
C THR A 52 -17.26 -74.46 8.54
N ALA A 53 -16.44 -73.47 8.89
CA ALA A 53 -16.66 -72.10 8.45
C ALA A 53 -16.48 -71.98 6.93
N PRO A 54 -17.41 -71.35 6.18
CA PRO A 54 -17.20 -71.02 4.78
C PRO A 54 -16.09 -69.96 4.60
N THR A 55 -15.62 -69.79 3.37
CA THR A 55 -14.54 -68.84 3.03
C THR A 55 -14.85 -67.43 3.55
N ASN A 56 -13.87 -66.81 4.22
CA ASN A 56 -13.95 -65.47 4.84
C ASN A 56 -14.96 -65.30 6.00
N TRP A 57 -15.66 -66.35 6.42
CA TRP A 57 -16.40 -66.36 7.69
C TRP A 57 -15.48 -66.73 8.85
N THR A 58 -15.78 -66.22 10.05
CA THR A 58 -15.11 -66.64 11.29
C THR A 58 -16.12 -67.31 12.23
N PHE A 59 -15.89 -68.59 12.54
CA PHE A 59 -16.64 -69.32 13.57
C PHE A 59 -15.79 -69.44 14.84
N ALA A 60 -16.30 -68.93 15.97
CA ALA A 60 -15.65 -69.05 17.27
C ALA A 60 -16.46 -69.99 18.17
N GLY A 61 -15.87 -71.13 18.56
CA GLY A 61 -16.51 -72.11 19.46
C GLY A 61 -17.62 -72.96 18.83
N ILE A 62 -17.88 -72.85 17.53
CA ILE A 62 -18.78 -73.75 16.79
C ILE A 62 -18.13 -75.12 16.66
N THR A 63 -18.85 -76.19 17.02
CA THR A 63 -18.33 -77.57 17.02
C THR A 63 -19.26 -78.61 16.41
N GLY A 64 -20.45 -78.22 15.94
CA GLY A 64 -21.38 -79.16 15.30
C GLY A 64 -22.40 -78.46 14.39
N SER A 65 -23.28 -79.27 13.80
CA SER A 65 -24.33 -78.82 12.88
C SER A 65 -25.61 -79.65 13.03
N TYR A 66 -26.66 -79.26 12.30
CA TYR A 66 -27.99 -79.89 12.32
C TYR A 66 -28.38 -80.41 10.93
N THR A 67 -28.31 -81.73 10.75
CA THR A 67 -28.67 -82.45 9.50
C THR A 67 -30.13 -82.92 9.44
N GLY A 68 -30.85 -82.91 10.56
CA GLY A 68 -32.22 -83.44 10.65
C GLY A 68 -33.25 -82.51 10.00
N THR A 69 -34.21 -83.06 9.25
CA THR A 69 -35.25 -82.29 8.54
C THR A 69 -35.96 -81.28 9.44
N GLY A 70 -35.97 -80.01 9.02
CA GLY A 70 -36.56 -78.89 9.77
C GLY A 70 -35.71 -78.35 10.93
N TYR A 71 -34.50 -78.86 11.13
CA TYR A 71 -33.46 -78.22 11.96
C TYR A 71 -32.45 -77.41 11.12
N TYR A 72 -32.75 -77.25 9.84
CA TYR A 72 -32.09 -76.41 8.85
C TYR A 72 -33.16 -75.68 8.02
N GLY A 73 -32.75 -74.66 7.28
CA GLY A 73 -33.56 -73.83 6.39
C GLY A 73 -33.81 -74.50 5.05
N THR A 74 -33.11 -74.05 4.00
CA THR A 74 -33.32 -74.49 2.63
C THR A 74 -32.60 -75.81 2.32
N THR A 75 -31.32 -75.89 2.63
CA THR A 75 -30.44 -77.06 2.44
C THR A 75 -29.78 -77.42 3.78
N ALA A 76 -29.10 -78.56 3.89
CA ALA A 76 -28.57 -79.07 5.14
C ALA A 76 -27.04 -79.25 5.08
N PRO A 77 -26.29 -78.91 6.15
CA PRO A 77 -26.77 -78.76 7.54
C PRO A 77 -26.55 -77.37 8.18
N ALA A 78 -27.47 -76.97 9.05
CA ALA A 78 -27.37 -75.69 9.76
C ALA A 78 -26.29 -75.63 10.85
N VAL A 79 -25.79 -74.42 11.15
CA VAL A 79 -24.81 -74.21 12.21
C VAL A 79 -25.45 -74.40 13.59
N LYS A 80 -24.89 -75.31 14.40
CA LYS A 80 -25.35 -75.57 15.78
C LYS A 80 -24.53 -74.75 16.78
N MET A 81 -25.14 -73.73 17.36
CA MET A 81 -24.60 -73.00 18.51
C MET A 81 -25.11 -73.64 19.81
N ASP A 82 -24.21 -74.19 20.63
CA ASP A 82 -24.56 -75.00 21.81
C ASP A 82 -23.80 -74.65 23.10
N ALA A 83 -23.07 -73.54 23.14
CA ALA A 83 -22.49 -72.96 24.35
C ALA A 83 -22.69 -71.43 24.39
N THR A 84 -22.56 -70.82 25.56
CA THR A 84 -22.59 -69.35 25.71
C THR A 84 -21.31 -68.73 25.17
N GLY A 85 -21.42 -67.63 24.43
CA GLY A 85 -20.29 -66.89 23.87
C GLY A 85 -19.72 -67.50 22.58
N VAL A 86 -20.36 -68.51 21.98
CA VAL A 86 -20.01 -68.93 20.62
C VAL A 86 -20.48 -67.89 19.61
N GLN A 87 -19.68 -67.68 18.56
CA GLN A 87 -19.90 -66.61 17.59
C GLN A 87 -19.77 -67.06 16.14
N ILE A 88 -20.50 -66.39 15.27
CA ILE A 88 -20.34 -66.42 13.81
C ILE A 88 -20.16 -64.96 13.37
N VAL A 89 -19.10 -64.67 12.60
CA VAL A 89 -18.81 -63.34 12.05
C VAL A 89 -18.72 -63.43 10.53
N SER A 90 -19.40 -62.52 9.83
CA SER A 90 -19.43 -62.48 8.36
C SER A 90 -18.12 -62.02 7.73
N PRO A 91 -17.94 -62.24 6.41
CA PRO A 91 -17.11 -61.39 5.57
C PRO A 91 -17.52 -59.91 5.66
N LEU A 92 -16.67 -59.02 5.15
CA LEU A 92 -17.01 -57.61 4.99
C LEU A 92 -18.02 -57.40 3.84
N PHE A 93 -18.93 -56.45 4.01
CA PHE A 93 -19.91 -55.99 3.00
C PHE A 93 -20.02 -54.45 3.03
N ALA A 94 -20.81 -53.85 2.14
CA ALA A 94 -21.11 -52.43 2.17
C ALA A 94 -22.54 -52.13 1.68
N ASN A 95 -23.13 -51.03 2.15
CA ASN A 95 -24.45 -50.51 1.72
C ASN A 95 -25.64 -51.47 1.87
N ALA A 96 -25.54 -52.45 2.77
CA ALA A 96 -26.68 -53.25 3.17
C ALA A 96 -27.75 -52.38 3.84
N THR A 97 -29.02 -52.68 3.57
CA THR A 97 -30.18 -52.07 4.24
C THR A 97 -30.91 -53.07 5.13
N SER A 98 -30.63 -54.36 4.95
CA SER A 98 -31.26 -55.45 5.70
C SER A 98 -30.39 -56.72 5.67
N MET A 99 -30.51 -57.54 6.70
CA MET A 99 -30.10 -58.94 6.67
C MET A 99 -31.30 -59.82 6.99
N THR A 100 -31.45 -60.94 6.30
CA THR A 100 -32.31 -62.05 6.71
C THR A 100 -31.47 -63.27 7.08
N PHE A 101 -31.95 -64.06 8.04
CA PHE A 101 -31.37 -65.37 8.35
C PHE A 101 -32.42 -66.31 8.93
N TRP A 102 -32.28 -67.60 8.68
CA TRP A 102 -33.12 -68.62 9.30
C TRP A 102 -32.63 -68.94 10.71
N LEU A 103 -33.56 -69.05 11.67
CA LEU A 103 -33.28 -69.31 13.07
C LEU A 103 -34.23 -70.37 13.63
N ARG A 104 -33.71 -71.31 14.42
CA ARG A 104 -34.52 -72.22 15.24
C ARG A 104 -33.89 -72.51 16.61
N GLY A 105 -34.70 -72.43 17.67
CA GLY A 105 -34.38 -72.90 19.02
C GLY A 105 -34.73 -74.37 19.23
N VAL A 106 -33.81 -75.10 19.87
CA VAL A 106 -33.89 -76.53 20.16
C VAL A 106 -33.78 -76.73 21.67
N GLY A 107 -34.94 -76.72 22.36
CA GLY A 107 -35.01 -76.82 23.83
C GLY A 107 -34.60 -75.55 24.58
N THR A 108 -34.67 -74.39 23.92
CA THR A 108 -34.32 -73.07 24.48
C THR A 108 -35.37 -72.56 25.46
N SER A 109 -34.92 -72.02 26.60
CA SER A 109 -35.74 -71.28 27.55
C SER A 109 -35.95 -69.83 27.08
N GLY A 110 -36.82 -69.08 27.77
CA GLY A 110 -36.97 -67.63 27.58
C GLY A 110 -35.79 -66.80 28.13
N SER A 111 -34.75 -67.45 28.69
CA SER A 111 -33.51 -66.81 29.13
C SER A 111 -32.36 -66.99 28.12
N SER A 112 -32.48 -67.94 27.18
CA SER A 112 -31.54 -68.07 26.07
C SER A 112 -31.83 -67.00 25.01
N ALA A 113 -30.79 -66.31 24.54
CA ALA A 113 -30.90 -65.19 23.61
C ALA A 113 -29.83 -65.22 22.53
N LEU A 114 -30.15 -64.72 21.33
CA LEU A 114 -29.20 -64.48 20.25
C LEU A 114 -29.01 -62.97 20.07
N LEU A 115 -27.78 -62.49 20.23
CA LEU A 115 -27.40 -61.11 19.94
C LEU A 115 -26.81 -61.02 18.53
N VAL A 116 -27.29 -60.06 17.75
CA VAL A 116 -26.74 -59.65 16.46
C VAL A 116 -26.13 -58.25 16.63
N GLU A 117 -24.88 -58.10 16.23
CA GLU A 117 -24.13 -56.85 16.26
C GLU A 117 -23.62 -56.50 14.86
N THR A 118 -23.49 -55.21 14.55
CA THR A 118 -22.87 -54.71 13.32
C THR A 118 -21.57 -53.97 13.60
N TYR A 119 -20.62 -54.03 12.67
CA TYR A 119 -19.38 -53.26 12.68
C TYR A 119 -19.44 -52.15 11.64
N ASN A 120 -19.13 -50.91 12.00
CA ASN A 120 -19.19 -49.75 11.09
C ASN A 120 -17.83 -49.34 10.48
N GLY A 121 -16.78 -50.15 10.69
CA GLY A 121 -15.39 -49.80 10.35
C GLY A 121 -14.55 -49.31 11.53
N THR A 122 -15.17 -48.91 12.65
CA THR A 122 -14.48 -48.44 13.87
C THR A 122 -14.94 -49.12 15.17
N SER A 123 -16.22 -49.51 15.25
CA SER A 123 -16.86 -49.96 16.48
C SER A 123 -17.99 -50.96 16.19
N TRP A 124 -18.24 -51.85 17.16
CA TRP A 124 -19.38 -52.77 17.15
C TRP A 124 -20.58 -52.13 17.86
N SER A 125 -21.78 -52.32 17.31
CA SER A 125 -23.04 -51.82 17.88
C SER A 125 -24.17 -52.83 17.68
N THR A 126 -25.28 -52.69 18.41
CA THR A 126 -26.46 -53.56 18.27
C THR A 126 -27.57 -52.80 17.52
N PRO A 127 -27.99 -53.24 16.31
CA PRO A 127 -29.17 -52.68 15.64
C PRO A 127 -30.43 -52.85 16.48
N THR A 128 -31.46 -52.02 16.22
CA THR A 128 -32.75 -52.02 16.95
C THR A 128 -33.37 -53.43 17.07
N ASP A 129 -33.29 -54.22 16.00
CA ASP A 129 -33.86 -55.57 15.90
C ASP A 129 -32.89 -56.68 16.38
N GLY A 130 -31.66 -56.32 16.75
CA GLY A 130 -30.54 -57.25 16.93
C GLY A 130 -30.56 -58.11 18.18
N ASN A 131 -31.36 -57.78 19.20
CA ASN A 131 -31.39 -58.54 20.46
C ASN A 131 -32.58 -59.52 20.51
N ILE A 132 -32.36 -60.76 20.09
CA ILE A 132 -33.41 -61.79 19.96
C ILE A 132 -33.48 -62.64 21.23
N THR A 133 -34.23 -62.15 22.22
CA THR A 133 -34.53 -62.87 23.48
C THR A 133 -35.67 -63.89 23.36
N SER A 134 -36.47 -63.83 22.30
CA SER A 134 -37.57 -64.76 22.03
C SER A 134 -37.22 -65.66 20.84
N ILE A 135 -36.43 -66.69 21.11
CA ILE A 135 -35.95 -67.65 20.11
C ILE A 135 -37.11 -68.59 19.66
N PRO A 136 -37.41 -68.69 18.35
CA PRO A 136 -38.56 -69.46 17.86
C PRO A 136 -38.29 -70.97 17.86
N THR A 137 -39.24 -71.77 18.35
CA THR A 137 -39.11 -73.25 18.45
C THR A 137 -39.33 -73.98 17.12
N SER A 138 -39.82 -73.27 16.09
CA SER A 138 -39.90 -73.68 14.69
C SER A 138 -38.94 -72.85 13.84
N GLY A 139 -38.46 -73.42 12.73
CA GLY A 139 -37.65 -72.68 11.75
C GLY A 139 -38.35 -71.41 11.29
N THR A 140 -37.68 -70.26 11.45
CA THR A 140 -38.26 -68.95 11.21
C THR A 140 -37.19 -68.01 10.66
N THR A 141 -37.43 -67.42 9.48
CA THR A 141 -36.59 -66.34 8.97
C THR A 141 -36.77 -65.09 9.84
N LYS A 142 -35.67 -64.53 10.32
CA LYS A 142 -35.58 -63.24 11.00
C LYS A 142 -35.05 -62.20 10.02
N THR A 143 -35.48 -60.95 10.18
CA THR A 143 -34.95 -59.79 9.46
C THR A 143 -34.36 -58.81 10.46
N ILE A 144 -33.19 -58.26 10.15
CA ILE A 144 -32.50 -57.21 10.90
C ILE A 144 -32.36 -56.00 9.98
N THR A 145 -32.80 -54.83 10.43
CA THR A 145 -32.56 -53.57 9.70
C THR A 145 -31.07 -53.21 9.80
N LEU A 146 -30.43 -52.89 8.67
CA LEU A 146 -29.02 -52.48 8.61
C LEU A 146 -28.90 -51.02 8.13
N SER A 147 -27.85 -50.35 8.59
CA SER A 147 -27.44 -49.05 8.09
C SER A 147 -26.54 -49.21 6.87
N SER A 148 -26.61 -48.27 5.92
CA SER A 148 -25.64 -48.20 4.81
C SER A 148 -24.20 -47.97 5.27
N SER A 149 -23.97 -47.61 6.54
CA SER A 149 -22.66 -47.56 7.21
C SER A 149 -22.16 -48.91 7.74
N ASP A 150 -22.99 -49.94 7.84
CA ASP A 150 -22.58 -51.24 8.38
C ASP A 150 -21.70 -52.01 7.39
N ARG A 151 -20.67 -52.67 7.90
CA ARG A 151 -19.60 -53.34 7.14
C ARG A 151 -19.41 -54.80 7.48
N GLN A 152 -19.93 -55.28 8.62
CA GLN A 152 -19.82 -56.67 9.06
C GLN A 152 -20.97 -56.99 10.03
N VAL A 153 -21.38 -58.26 10.15
CA VAL A 153 -22.28 -58.73 11.21
C VAL A 153 -21.61 -59.78 12.09
N ARG A 154 -22.01 -59.83 13.35
CA ARG A 154 -21.64 -60.85 14.33
C ARG A 154 -22.87 -61.37 15.06
N PHE A 155 -23.01 -62.68 15.07
CA PHE A 155 -23.96 -63.43 15.89
C PHE A 155 -23.26 -63.91 17.16
N THR A 156 -23.85 -63.70 18.33
CA THR A 156 -23.35 -64.20 19.64
C THR A 156 -24.49 -64.88 20.40
N TYR A 157 -24.35 -66.17 20.72
CA TYR A 157 -25.38 -66.91 21.47
C TYR A 157 -25.15 -66.87 22.99
N THR A 158 -26.19 -66.53 23.75
CA THR A 158 -26.27 -66.64 25.20
C THR A 158 -27.17 -67.81 25.55
N LYS A 159 -26.61 -68.85 26.16
CA LYS A 159 -27.30 -70.10 26.49
C LYS A 159 -27.62 -70.17 27.99
N ASP A 160 -28.91 -70.32 28.30
CA ASP A 160 -29.41 -70.83 29.56
C ASP A 160 -29.78 -72.31 29.40
N SER A 161 -30.75 -72.62 28.54
CA SER A 161 -31.04 -73.99 28.08
C SER A 161 -31.05 -74.11 26.56
N GLY A 162 -30.94 -75.35 26.07
CA GLY A 162 -31.06 -75.67 24.65
C GLY A 162 -29.92 -75.16 23.77
N ASN A 163 -30.07 -75.39 22.47
CA ASN A 163 -29.15 -74.93 21.43
C ASN A 163 -29.95 -74.12 20.40
N ILE A 164 -29.26 -73.39 19.51
CA ILE A 164 -29.89 -72.86 18.30
C ILE A 164 -29.24 -73.42 17.03
N ALA A 165 -30.04 -73.43 15.97
CA ALA A 165 -29.63 -73.61 14.59
C ALA A 165 -29.75 -72.26 13.86
N ILE A 166 -28.71 -71.86 13.15
CA ILE A 166 -28.67 -70.66 12.28
C ILE A 166 -28.33 -71.10 10.86
N ASP A 167 -29.04 -70.55 9.88
CA ASP A 167 -28.98 -70.93 8.46
C ASP A 167 -29.38 -69.79 7.52
N ASP A 168 -29.27 -70.02 6.20
CA ASP A 168 -29.78 -69.15 5.13
C ASP A 168 -29.51 -67.64 5.38
N VAL A 169 -28.26 -67.27 5.68
CA VAL A 169 -27.89 -65.87 5.98
C VAL A 169 -27.72 -65.10 4.68
N ILE A 170 -28.66 -64.18 4.42
CA ILE A 170 -28.66 -63.30 3.25
C ILE A 170 -28.53 -61.85 3.73
N VAL A 171 -27.52 -61.13 3.25
CA VAL A 171 -27.36 -59.68 3.50
C VAL A 171 -27.69 -58.93 2.22
N SER A 172 -28.61 -57.97 2.28
CA SER A 172 -29.14 -57.30 1.08
C SER A 172 -29.16 -55.78 1.21
N GLY A 173 -29.11 -55.08 0.07
CA GLY A 173 -29.23 -53.63 0.00
C GLY A 173 -29.92 -53.10 -1.26
N SER A 174 -30.00 -51.77 -1.33
CA SER A 174 -30.81 -51.03 -2.32
C SER A 174 -30.03 -49.90 -2.98
N ASN A 175 -28.91 -50.21 -3.65
CA ASN A 175 -28.54 -49.47 -4.86
C ASN A 175 -27.64 -50.27 -5.80
N VAL A 176 -27.62 -49.88 -7.07
CA VAL A 176 -26.62 -50.30 -8.06
C VAL A 176 -25.22 -49.90 -7.57
N ALA A 177 -24.22 -50.77 -7.70
CA ALA A 177 -22.86 -50.44 -7.30
C ALA A 177 -22.21 -49.42 -8.26
N VAL A 178 -22.22 -49.71 -9.57
CA VAL A 178 -21.70 -48.81 -10.61
C VAL A 178 -22.69 -48.72 -11.77
N PHE A 179 -22.90 -47.53 -12.33
CA PHE A 179 -23.69 -47.36 -13.55
C PHE A 179 -23.03 -46.38 -14.54
N ILE A 180 -23.40 -46.50 -15.81
CA ILE A 180 -23.07 -45.50 -16.83
C ILE A 180 -24.16 -44.42 -16.79
N ASP A 181 -23.77 -43.20 -16.42
CA ASP A 181 -24.63 -42.01 -16.42
C ASP A 181 -24.71 -41.48 -17.85
N SER A 182 -25.78 -41.87 -18.54
CA SER A 182 -26.05 -41.60 -19.96
C SER A 182 -26.76 -40.26 -20.20
N ASN A 183 -27.35 -39.69 -19.14
CA ASN A 183 -28.13 -38.46 -19.16
C ASN A 183 -27.38 -37.26 -18.55
N THR A 184 -26.23 -37.50 -17.91
CA THR A 184 -25.34 -36.56 -17.19
C THR A 184 -25.94 -35.91 -15.95
N ASN A 185 -26.92 -36.55 -15.30
CA ASN A 185 -27.59 -36.03 -14.11
C ASN A 185 -27.02 -36.58 -12.78
N SER A 186 -26.04 -37.48 -12.84
CA SER A 186 -25.38 -38.14 -11.69
C SER A 186 -26.32 -38.95 -10.77
N SER A 187 -27.45 -39.41 -11.29
CA SER A 187 -28.41 -40.27 -10.58
C SER A 187 -28.94 -41.38 -11.50
N PHE A 188 -29.13 -42.57 -10.93
CA PHE A 188 -29.44 -43.79 -11.71
C PHE A 188 -30.84 -43.76 -12.30
N ASP A 189 -30.93 -43.78 -13.63
CA ASP A 189 -32.17 -44.03 -14.38
C ASP A 189 -32.36 -45.53 -14.63
N VAL A 190 -33.61 -46.02 -14.54
CA VAL A 190 -33.94 -47.48 -14.63
C VAL A 190 -33.63 -48.17 -15.97
N ASN A 191 -33.13 -47.42 -16.96
CA ASN A 191 -32.73 -47.94 -18.28
C ASN A 191 -31.20 -48.01 -18.44
N GLU A 192 -30.43 -47.54 -17.44
CA GLU A 192 -28.97 -47.39 -17.56
C GLU A 192 -28.22 -48.71 -17.25
N PRO A 193 -27.11 -49.01 -17.95
CA PRO A 193 -26.33 -50.22 -17.68
C PRO A 193 -25.74 -50.23 -16.26
N THR A 194 -26.02 -51.32 -15.53
CA THR A 194 -25.62 -51.53 -14.12
C THR A 194 -24.52 -52.59 -14.01
N PHE A 195 -23.50 -52.33 -13.19
CA PHE A 195 -22.35 -53.21 -13.01
C PHE A 195 -22.01 -53.41 -11.52
N ALA A 196 -21.38 -54.55 -11.22
CA ALA A 196 -20.94 -54.92 -9.86
C ALA A 196 -19.52 -54.44 -9.52
N THR A 197 -18.72 -54.08 -10.53
CA THR A 197 -17.32 -53.62 -10.41
C THR A 197 -17.07 -52.44 -11.34
N ILE A 198 -16.05 -51.65 -11.04
CA ILE A 198 -15.68 -50.47 -11.82
C ILE A 198 -15.08 -50.90 -13.17
N GLN A 199 -14.23 -51.94 -13.21
CA GLN A 199 -13.69 -52.47 -14.47
C GLN A 199 -14.80 -52.92 -15.43
N ASN A 200 -15.84 -53.62 -14.94
CA ASN A 200 -16.93 -54.07 -15.81
C ASN A 200 -17.72 -52.88 -16.40
N ALA A 201 -17.84 -51.77 -15.67
CA ALA A 201 -18.44 -50.54 -16.17
C ALA A 201 -17.56 -49.86 -17.23
N VAL A 202 -16.24 -49.78 -17.01
CA VAL A 202 -15.27 -49.29 -18.00
C VAL A 202 -15.31 -50.16 -19.27
N ASP A 203 -15.38 -51.48 -19.13
CA ASP A 203 -15.47 -52.42 -20.26
C ASP A 203 -16.78 -52.26 -21.04
N GLY A 204 -17.90 -51.96 -20.36
CA GLY A 204 -19.20 -51.68 -20.96
C GLY A 204 -19.38 -50.28 -21.58
N ALA A 205 -18.60 -49.28 -21.12
CA ALA A 205 -18.76 -47.87 -21.52
C ALA A 205 -18.19 -47.54 -22.92
N SER A 206 -18.60 -46.39 -23.45
CA SER A 206 -18.05 -45.73 -24.64
C SER A 206 -17.16 -44.55 -24.25
N THR A 207 -16.26 -44.13 -25.15
CA THR A 207 -15.50 -42.87 -24.96
C THR A 207 -16.47 -41.68 -24.93
N GLY A 208 -16.36 -40.84 -23.90
CA GLY A 208 -17.27 -39.74 -23.58
C GLY A 208 -18.23 -40.04 -22.43
N ASP A 209 -18.43 -41.30 -22.04
CA ASP A 209 -19.37 -41.68 -20.99
C ASP A 209 -18.91 -41.24 -19.58
N ALA A 210 -19.88 -40.91 -18.74
CA ALA A 210 -19.68 -40.79 -17.29
C ALA A 210 -19.98 -42.14 -16.62
N ILE A 211 -19.13 -42.55 -15.67
CA ILE A 211 -19.31 -43.76 -14.87
C ILE A 211 -19.46 -43.35 -13.42
N VAL A 212 -20.66 -43.50 -12.86
CA VAL A 212 -20.95 -43.16 -11.47
C VAL A 212 -20.77 -44.39 -10.61
N VAL A 213 -19.81 -44.31 -9.69
CA VAL A 213 -19.50 -45.35 -8.71
C VAL A 213 -20.13 -44.94 -7.38
N ASN A 214 -21.18 -45.63 -6.96
CA ASN A 214 -21.82 -45.36 -5.67
C ASN A 214 -20.86 -45.69 -4.52
N SER A 215 -21.11 -45.08 -3.35
CA SER A 215 -20.37 -45.41 -2.13
C SER A 215 -20.35 -46.92 -1.89
N GLY A 216 -19.26 -47.44 -1.33
CA GLY A 216 -18.92 -48.86 -1.29
C GLY A 216 -17.42 -49.08 -1.18
N THR A 217 -16.99 -50.35 -1.19
CA THR A 217 -15.58 -50.73 -1.19
C THR A 217 -15.31 -51.66 -2.36
N TYR A 218 -14.46 -51.21 -3.26
CA TYR A 218 -14.12 -51.86 -4.53
C TYR A 218 -12.70 -52.41 -4.43
N ASN A 219 -12.58 -53.74 -4.40
CA ASN A 219 -11.31 -54.43 -4.17
C ASN A 219 -10.69 -54.88 -5.52
N GLU A 220 -10.38 -53.92 -6.38
CA GLU A 220 -9.99 -54.16 -7.77
C GLU A 220 -8.87 -53.22 -8.25
N THR A 221 -8.23 -53.57 -9.38
CA THR A 221 -7.36 -52.69 -10.17
C THR A 221 -8.11 -52.32 -11.44
N VAL A 222 -8.30 -51.03 -11.70
CA VAL A 222 -9.16 -50.54 -12.79
C VAL A 222 -8.33 -50.02 -13.96
N ASN A 223 -8.45 -50.66 -15.12
CA ASN A 223 -7.72 -50.31 -16.33
C ASN A 223 -8.59 -49.42 -17.22
N VAL A 224 -8.28 -48.13 -17.25
CA VAL A 224 -9.03 -47.07 -17.92
C VAL A 224 -8.46 -46.87 -19.32
N ASN A 225 -8.89 -47.75 -20.21
CA ASN A 225 -8.47 -47.87 -21.62
C ASN A 225 -9.40 -47.14 -22.61
N LYS A 226 -10.28 -46.27 -22.09
CA LYS A 226 -11.21 -45.40 -22.83
C LYS A 226 -11.25 -44.04 -22.14
N GLY A 227 -11.51 -42.97 -22.89
CA GLY A 227 -11.74 -41.64 -22.32
C GLY A 227 -13.11 -41.57 -21.64
N VAL A 228 -13.18 -41.96 -20.37
CA VAL A 228 -14.40 -41.97 -19.55
C VAL A 228 -14.20 -41.19 -18.26
N SER A 229 -15.25 -40.53 -17.76
CA SER A 229 -15.21 -39.80 -16.49
C SER A 229 -15.76 -40.68 -15.37
N ILE A 230 -14.88 -41.35 -14.63
CA ILE A 230 -15.22 -42.18 -13.47
C ILE A 230 -15.33 -41.29 -12.22
N VAL A 231 -16.51 -41.29 -11.58
CA VAL A 231 -16.84 -40.39 -10.47
C VAL A 231 -17.39 -41.18 -9.28
N GLY A 232 -16.71 -41.08 -8.14
CA GLY A 232 -17.23 -41.56 -6.86
C GLY A 232 -18.35 -40.67 -6.34
N ALA A 233 -19.45 -41.27 -5.88
CA ALA A 233 -20.61 -40.54 -5.35
C ALA A 233 -20.32 -39.79 -4.04
N SER A 234 -19.25 -40.15 -3.33
CA SER A 234 -18.72 -39.42 -2.17
C SER A 234 -17.28 -39.85 -1.86
N VAL A 235 -16.38 -38.89 -1.65
CA VAL A 235 -14.98 -39.13 -1.25
C VAL A 235 -14.91 -39.98 0.02
N ALA A 236 -15.72 -39.64 1.02
CA ALA A 236 -15.79 -40.33 2.31
C ALA A 236 -16.59 -41.65 2.29
N GLY A 237 -17.11 -42.06 1.13
CA GLY A 237 -17.94 -43.26 1.00
C GLY A 237 -17.49 -44.23 -0.09
N THR A 238 -16.72 -43.79 -1.08
CA THR A 238 -16.35 -44.58 -2.27
C THR A 238 -14.88 -44.96 -2.21
N TYR A 239 -14.60 -46.18 -1.75
CA TYR A 239 -13.26 -46.69 -1.49
C TYR A 239 -12.77 -47.61 -2.60
N LEU A 240 -11.64 -47.28 -3.23
CA LEU A 240 -10.88 -48.22 -4.07
C LEU A 240 -9.68 -48.75 -3.28
N ILE A 241 -9.60 -50.07 -3.12
CA ILE A 241 -8.56 -50.76 -2.37
C ILE A 241 -7.98 -51.88 -3.25
N PRO A 242 -6.99 -51.60 -4.12
CA PRO A 242 -6.35 -52.64 -4.90
C PRO A 242 -5.67 -53.68 -4.00
N THR A 243 -5.46 -54.89 -4.53
CA THR A 243 -4.70 -55.93 -3.82
C THR A 243 -3.27 -55.44 -3.57
N THR A 244 -2.72 -55.73 -2.39
CA THR A 244 -1.32 -55.39 -2.03
C THR A 244 -0.35 -55.79 -3.13
N GLY A 245 0.48 -54.84 -3.58
CA GLY A 245 1.38 -55.03 -4.73
C GLY A 245 0.74 -54.75 -6.10
N GLN A 246 -0.46 -54.16 -6.15
CA GLN A 246 -1.13 -53.71 -7.38
C GLN A 246 -1.51 -52.22 -7.32
N ASN A 247 -1.82 -51.66 -8.49
CA ASN A 247 -2.21 -50.26 -8.67
C ASN A 247 -3.71 -50.04 -8.49
N GLY A 248 -4.13 -48.82 -8.15
CA GLY A 248 -5.56 -48.48 -8.08
C GLY A 248 -6.16 -48.32 -9.48
N PHE A 249 -5.92 -47.16 -10.11
CA PHE A 249 -6.28 -46.91 -11.51
C PHE A 249 -5.06 -46.99 -12.42
N ASN A 250 -5.22 -47.60 -13.59
CA ASN A 250 -4.25 -47.56 -14.69
C ASN A 250 -4.86 -46.82 -15.89
N VAL A 251 -4.51 -45.55 -16.10
CA VAL A 251 -5.05 -44.72 -17.18
C VAL A 251 -4.14 -44.79 -18.40
N THR A 252 -4.71 -45.24 -19.53
CA THR A 252 -4.00 -45.48 -20.80
C THR A 252 -4.69 -44.87 -22.02
N ALA A 253 -5.72 -44.04 -21.80
CA ALA A 253 -6.49 -43.37 -22.85
C ALA A 253 -6.66 -41.88 -22.57
N ASP A 254 -6.65 -41.09 -23.65
CA ASP A 254 -6.92 -39.65 -23.63
C ASP A 254 -8.31 -39.33 -23.06
N ASP A 255 -8.49 -38.11 -22.56
CA ASP A 255 -9.77 -37.54 -22.07
C ASP A 255 -10.42 -38.28 -20.87
N ALA A 256 -9.72 -39.24 -20.26
CA ALA A 256 -10.18 -39.95 -19.06
C ALA A 256 -10.17 -39.04 -17.81
N ALA A 257 -11.08 -39.32 -16.86
CA ALA A 257 -11.08 -38.62 -15.57
C ALA A 257 -11.37 -39.54 -14.38
N ILE A 258 -10.63 -39.34 -13.28
CA ILE A 258 -10.76 -40.05 -12.00
C ILE A 258 -11.14 -39.04 -10.92
N LYS A 259 -12.37 -39.12 -10.40
CA LYS A 259 -12.93 -38.11 -9.49
C LYS A 259 -13.53 -38.69 -8.21
N ASN A 260 -13.33 -37.99 -7.10
CA ASN A 260 -14.04 -38.20 -5.82
C ASN A 260 -13.90 -39.58 -5.15
N PHE A 261 -12.78 -40.28 -5.30
CA PHE A 261 -12.49 -41.54 -4.61
C PHE A 261 -11.70 -41.35 -3.31
N THR A 262 -11.88 -42.23 -2.32
CA THR A 262 -10.78 -42.59 -1.41
C THR A 262 -10.03 -43.78 -1.99
N ILE A 263 -8.72 -43.67 -2.21
CA ILE A 263 -7.87 -44.72 -2.78
C ILE A 263 -6.82 -45.11 -1.75
N VAL A 264 -6.74 -46.40 -1.40
CA VAL A 264 -5.77 -46.91 -0.40
C VAL A 264 -4.88 -47.96 -1.06
N SER A 265 -3.65 -47.56 -1.43
CA SER A 265 -2.66 -48.47 -2.03
C SER A 265 -1.63 -48.95 -1.01
N THR A 266 -1.22 -50.22 -1.12
CA THR A 266 -0.21 -50.84 -0.24
C THR A 266 0.84 -51.53 -1.10
N SER A 267 2.10 -51.11 -0.99
CA SER A 267 3.17 -51.53 -1.91
C SER A 267 3.59 -52.98 -1.75
N GLY A 268 3.56 -53.51 -0.52
CA GLY A 268 4.02 -54.86 -0.20
C GLY A 268 5.51 -55.10 -0.49
N GLY A 269 6.29 -54.04 -0.76
CA GLY A 269 7.70 -54.13 -1.17
C GLY A 269 7.93 -54.24 -2.69
N VAL A 270 6.90 -54.03 -3.52
CA VAL A 270 7.03 -53.77 -4.95
C VAL A 270 6.55 -52.36 -5.30
N ASN A 271 6.95 -51.81 -6.43
CA ASN A 271 6.52 -50.47 -6.85
C ASN A 271 5.01 -50.48 -7.15
N THR A 272 4.21 -49.78 -6.35
CA THR A 272 2.76 -49.58 -6.61
C THR A 272 2.41 -48.11 -6.73
N GLN A 273 1.29 -47.84 -7.39
CA GLN A 273 0.82 -46.49 -7.67
C GLN A 273 -0.70 -46.44 -7.39
N ALA A 274 -1.18 -45.44 -6.65
CA ALA A 274 -2.63 -45.32 -6.44
C ALA A 274 -3.35 -44.94 -7.76
N ILE A 275 -2.71 -44.11 -8.59
CA ILE A 275 -3.10 -43.85 -9.98
C ILE A 275 -1.85 -43.85 -10.87
N THR A 276 -1.87 -44.57 -12.00
CA THR A 276 -0.92 -44.39 -13.10
C THR A 276 -1.56 -43.68 -14.28
N VAL A 277 -0.77 -42.87 -14.98
CA VAL A 277 -1.09 -42.31 -16.30
C VAL A 277 0.05 -42.65 -17.26
N THR A 278 -0.24 -43.35 -18.36
CA THR A 278 0.78 -43.70 -19.37
C THR A 278 0.27 -43.44 -20.77
N GLY A 279 0.96 -42.55 -21.50
CA GLY A 279 0.65 -42.27 -22.90
C GLY A 279 -0.67 -41.54 -23.16
N ALA A 280 -1.27 -40.94 -22.14
CA ALA A 280 -2.64 -40.41 -22.15
C ALA A 280 -2.67 -38.90 -21.87
N ASN A 281 -3.43 -38.16 -22.67
CA ASN A 281 -3.50 -36.71 -22.65
C ASN A 281 -4.85 -36.21 -22.11
N ASN A 282 -4.88 -34.95 -21.67
CA ASN A 282 -6.08 -34.27 -21.12
C ASN A 282 -6.68 -34.94 -19.86
N VAL A 283 -5.95 -35.88 -19.23
CA VAL A 283 -6.47 -36.68 -18.11
C VAL A 283 -6.68 -35.80 -16.87
N THR A 284 -7.84 -35.96 -16.23
CA THR A 284 -8.22 -35.21 -15.01
C THR A 284 -8.25 -36.12 -13.78
N ILE A 285 -7.46 -35.81 -12.76
CA ILE A 285 -7.45 -36.49 -11.46
C ILE A 285 -7.86 -35.46 -10.41
N SER A 286 -9.10 -35.52 -9.91
CA SER A 286 -9.60 -34.45 -9.04
C SER A 286 -10.49 -34.85 -7.86
N GLY A 287 -10.29 -34.21 -6.70
CA GLY A 287 -11.14 -34.42 -5.52
C GLY A 287 -10.92 -35.76 -4.80
N ASN A 288 -9.82 -36.47 -5.09
CA ASN A 288 -9.55 -37.78 -4.52
C ASN A 288 -8.77 -37.67 -3.20
N THR A 289 -9.05 -38.56 -2.25
CA THR A 289 -8.21 -38.79 -1.06
C THR A 289 -7.36 -40.04 -1.28
N ILE A 290 -6.06 -39.88 -1.43
CA ILE A 290 -5.11 -40.95 -1.72
C ILE A 290 -4.25 -41.19 -0.48
N THR A 291 -4.20 -42.44 -0.03
CA THR A 291 -3.26 -42.89 1.02
C THR A 291 -2.41 -44.04 0.50
N THR A 292 -1.10 -43.94 0.65
CA THR A 292 -0.16 -45.01 0.29
C THR A 292 0.63 -45.50 1.49
N SER A 293 1.02 -46.76 1.47
CA SER A 293 1.85 -47.38 2.53
C SER A 293 2.79 -48.45 1.99
N GLY A 294 3.91 -48.65 2.70
CA GLY A 294 5.07 -49.39 2.21
C GLY A 294 5.93 -48.56 1.26
N ASP A 295 7.25 -48.80 1.28
CA ASP A 295 8.20 -48.06 0.43
C ASP A 295 7.91 -48.33 -1.05
N ASN A 296 8.14 -47.33 -1.92
CA ASN A 296 7.74 -47.30 -3.33
C ASN A 296 6.21 -47.34 -3.59
N GLY A 297 5.38 -47.03 -2.59
CA GLY A 297 3.96 -46.75 -2.76
C GLY A 297 3.70 -45.30 -3.18
N LEU A 298 3.66 -45.05 -4.49
CA LEU A 298 3.48 -43.72 -5.09
C LEU A 298 2.01 -43.29 -5.11
N GLY A 299 1.75 -41.98 -4.95
CA GLY A 299 0.40 -41.42 -5.06
C GLY A 299 -0.10 -41.43 -6.51
N VAL A 300 0.26 -40.39 -7.27
CA VAL A 300 0.05 -40.34 -8.73
C VAL A 300 1.39 -40.48 -9.43
N TRP A 301 1.50 -41.42 -10.36
CA TRP A 301 2.69 -41.64 -11.18
C TRP A 301 2.35 -41.47 -12.66
N ILE A 302 3.22 -40.77 -13.39
CA ILE A 302 3.08 -40.55 -14.83
C ILE A 302 4.30 -41.14 -15.52
N GLY A 303 4.08 -42.13 -16.38
CA GLY A 303 5.15 -42.83 -17.07
C GLY A 303 5.88 -41.96 -18.10
N GLY A 304 7.17 -42.24 -18.26
CA GLY A 304 8.07 -41.51 -19.16
C GLY A 304 8.68 -42.44 -20.20
N THR A 305 9.98 -42.70 -20.09
CA THR A 305 10.75 -43.51 -21.04
C THR A 305 10.14 -44.90 -21.26
N GLY A 306 9.68 -45.15 -22.50
CA GLY A 306 8.99 -46.38 -22.91
C GLY A 306 7.51 -46.18 -23.24
N TYR A 307 6.93 -45.05 -22.83
CA TYR A 307 5.56 -44.63 -23.14
C TYR A 307 5.55 -43.39 -24.06
N SER A 308 4.38 -43.04 -24.58
CA SER A 308 4.13 -41.70 -25.12
C SER A 308 4.02 -40.67 -23.98
N ASN A 309 4.29 -39.40 -24.28
CA ASN A 309 4.08 -38.31 -23.33
C ASN A 309 2.61 -38.17 -22.94
N SER A 310 2.37 -37.86 -21.66
CA SER A 310 1.05 -37.59 -21.10
C SER A 310 0.90 -36.08 -20.90
N ASN A 311 0.23 -35.38 -21.81
CA ASN A 311 0.14 -33.91 -21.82
C ASN A 311 -1.21 -33.40 -21.27
N ASN A 312 -1.29 -32.11 -20.96
CA ASN A 312 -2.50 -31.41 -20.50
C ASN A 312 -3.14 -32.02 -19.24
N LEU A 313 -2.34 -32.60 -18.35
CA LEU A 313 -2.85 -33.26 -17.14
C LEU A 313 -3.39 -32.23 -16.14
N THR A 314 -4.60 -32.46 -15.63
CA THR A 314 -5.18 -31.66 -14.54
C THR A 314 -5.23 -32.50 -13.27
N ILE A 315 -4.37 -32.21 -12.30
CA ILE A 315 -4.34 -32.91 -11.01
C ILE A 315 -4.72 -31.90 -9.93
N SER A 316 -5.97 -31.91 -9.46
CA SER A 316 -6.46 -30.82 -8.59
C SER A 316 -7.38 -31.21 -7.44
N ASN A 317 -7.36 -30.43 -6.36
CA ASN A 317 -8.20 -30.66 -5.16
C ASN A 317 -8.03 -32.07 -4.53
N ASN A 318 -6.90 -32.75 -4.75
CA ASN A 318 -6.64 -34.07 -4.15
C ASN A 318 -5.94 -33.92 -2.79
N ILE A 319 -6.26 -34.81 -1.84
CA ILE A 319 -5.52 -34.97 -0.59
C ILE A 319 -4.65 -36.22 -0.74
N ILE A 320 -3.33 -36.11 -0.66
CA ILE A 320 -2.39 -37.22 -0.88
C ILE A 320 -1.50 -37.40 0.36
N THR A 321 -1.58 -38.56 1.01
CA THR A 321 -0.76 -38.93 2.18
C THR A 321 0.14 -40.11 1.86
N ILE A 322 1.45 -39.87 1.90
CA ILE A 322 2.49 -40.87 1.61
C ILE A 322 3.14 -41.31 2.93
N SER A 323 2.88 -42.55 3.36
CA SER A 323 3.25 -43.02 4.72
C SER A 323 4.70 -43.50 4.87
N ASN A 324 5.36 -43.81 3.76
CA ASN A 324 6.63 -44.54 3.65
C ASN A 324 7.43 -43.99 2.46
N VAL A 325 8.70 -44.38 2.29
CA VAL A 325 9.64 -43.75 1.34
C VAL A 325 9.11 -43.81 -0.10
N SER A 326 8.51 -42.71 -0.56
CA SER A 326 7.92 -42.55 -1.89
C SER A 326 7.48 -41.10 -2.19
N THR A 327 6.81 -40.90 -3.32
CA THR A 327 6.47 -39.58 -3.87
C THR A 327 4.95 -39.36 -3.96
N GLY A 328 4.50 -38.12 -3.71
CA GLY A 328 3.10 -37.72 -3.82
C GLY A 328 2.59 -37.69 -5.27
N ILE A 329 3.23 -36.86 -6.11
CA ILE A 329 3.07 -36.88 -7.57
C ILE A 329 4.47 -37.03 -8.20
N TYR A 330 4.65 -38.05 -9.04
CA TYR A 330 5.91 -38.39 -9.70
C TYR A 330 5.74 -38.44 -11.21
N ALA A 331 6.49 -37.62 -11.96
CA ALA A 331 6.58 -37.71 -13.42
C ALA A 331 7.93 -38.31 -13.82
N GLU A 332 7.93 -39.40 -14.60
CA GLU A 332 9.17 -39.99 -15.11
C GLU A 332 9.79 -39.21 -16.27
N ALA A 333 11.12 -39.26 -16.33
CA ALA A 333 11.92 -38.74 -17.43
C ALA A 333 11.47 -39.35 -18.77
N GLY A 334 11.01 -38.48 -19.67
CA GLY A 334 10.44 -38.84 -20.97
C GLY A 334 11.42 -38.59 -22.12
N ALA A 335 11.23 -39.30 -23.25
CA ALA A 335 12.07 -39.09 -24.44
C ALA A 335 11.94 -37.67 -25.05
N THR A 336 10.87 -36.96 -24.70
CA THR A 336 10.64 -35.53 -24.92
C THR A 336 9.91 -34.96 -23.70
N ALA A 337 9.99 -33.64 -23.47
CA ALA A 337 9.34 -33.03 -22.31
C ALA A 337 7.80 -33.14 -22.35
N GLN A 338 7.18 -33.49 -21.22
CA GLN A 338 5.74 -33.52 -21.01
C GLN A 338 5.23 -32.09 -20.74
N THR A 339 4.04 -31.73 -21.24
CA THR A 339 3.61 -30.31 -21.30
C THR A 339 2.15 -30.06 -20.95
N GLY A 340 1.83 -28.81 -20.57
CA GLY A 340 0.47 -28.32 -20.38
C GLY A 340 -0.19 -28.68 -19.04
N TRP A 341 0.57 -29.13 -18.04
CA TRP A 341 0.01 -29.65 -16.79
C TRP A 341 -0.48 -28.52 -15.87
N MET A 342 -1.51 -28.82 -15.08
CA MET A 342 -2.02 -27.99 -13.99
C MET A 342 -2.15 -28.85 -12.73
N ILE A 343 -1.22 -28.67 -11.79
CA ILE A 343 -1.26 -29.29 -10.46
C ILE A 343 -1.74 -28.22 -9.47
N SER A 344 -3.02 -28.25 -9.09
CA SER A 344 -3.62 -27.14 -8.34
C SER A 344 -4.45 -27.53 -7.12
N GLU A 345 -4.37 -26.74 -6.04
CA GLU A 345 -5.26 -26.87 -4.87
C GLU A 345 -5.17 -28.25 -4.16
N ASN A 346 -4.07 -28.99 -4.36
CA ASN A 346 -3.85 -30.28 -3.70
C ASN A 346 -3.21 -30.08 -2.31
N THR A 347 -3.53 -30.96 -1.37
CA THR A 347 -2.85 -31.08 -0.08
C THR A 347 -2.03 -32.37 -0.09
N ILE A 348 -0.69 -32.26 -0.10
CA ILE A 348 0.22 -33.41 -0.22
C ILE A 348 1.15 -33.46 0.99
N THR A 349 1.04 -34.53 1.78
CA THR A 349 1.89 -34.78 2.95
C THR A 349 2.71 -36.05 2.73
N ALA A 350 4.03 -35.89 2.67
CA ALA A 350 4.98 -37.00 2.65
C ALA A 350 5.60 -37.17 4.03
N ASN A 351 5.24 -38.26 4.73
CA ASN A 351 5.83 -38.58 6.03
C ASN A 351 7.31 -38.94 5.85
N TYR A 352 7.60 -39.71 4.80
CA TYR A 352 8.93 -40.07 4.35
C TYR A 352 8.97 -40.01 2.82
N GLY A 353 9.66 -39.01 2.27
CA GLY A 353 9.80 -38.79 0.83
C GLY A 353 9.40 -37.38 0.38
N ASN A 354 8.91 -37.26 -0.85
CA ASN A 354 8.81 -36.00 -1.58
C ASN A 354 7.37 -35.75 -2.05
N PRO A 355 6.73 -34.61 -1.74
CA PRO A 355 5.41 -34.27 -2.28
C PRO A 355 5.34 -34.20 -3.81
N LEU A 356 6.31 -33.55 -4.47
CA LEU A 356 6.38 -33.44 -5.93
C LEU A 356 7.77 -33.77 -6.49
N GLU A 357 7.83 -34.66 -7.47
CA GLU A 357 9.00 -34.85 -8.34
C GLU A 357 8.58 -34.86 -9.81
N LEU A 358 9.07 -33.91 -10.59
CA LEU A 358 8.63 -33.65 -11.95
C LEU A 358 9.83 -33.68 -12.90
N TYR A 359 10.13 -34.85 -13.45
CA TYR A 359 11.20 -35.03 -14.43
C TYR A 359 10.67 -34.77 -15.86
N ASP A 360 11.40 -33.96 -16.61
CA ASP A 360 11.09 -33.54 -17.99
C ASP A 360 9.69 -32.92 -18.18
N VAL A 361 9.15 -32.22 -17.18
CA VAL A 361 7.88 -31.46 -17.31
C VAL A 361 8.19 -29.99 -17.61
N SER A 362 7.61 -29.44 -18.69
CA SER A 362 7.76 -28.03 -19.13
C SER A 362 6.40 -27.41 -19.47
N ALA A 363 6.33 -26.09 -19.71
CA ALA A 363 5.10 -25.38 -20.11
C ALA A 363 3.88 -25.71 -19.22
N SER A 364 4.07 -25.64 -17.90
CA SER A 364 3.18 -26.24 -16.89
C SER A 364 3.10 -25.43 -15.60
N THR A 365 2.01 -25.60 -14.84
CA THR A 365 1.68 -24.83 -13.63
C THR A 365 1.49 -25.72 -12.40
N VAL A 366 2.05 -25.29 -11.28
CA VAL A 366 1.82 -25.85 -9.93
C VAL A 366 1.37 -24.69 -9.03
N ASN A 367 0.09 -24.64 -8.64
CA ASN A 367 -0.45 -23.48 -7.90
C ASN A 367 -1.45 -23.77 -6.78
N ASN A 368 -1.49 -22.90 -5.77
CA ASN A 368 -2.41 -23.00 -4.62
C ASN A 368 -2.29 -24.32 -3.80
N ASN A 369 -1.21 -25.10 -3.93
CA ASN A 369 -1.07 -26.38 -3.23
C ASN A 369 -0.51 -26.20 -1.82
N ALA A 370 -0.89 -27.08 -0.89
CA ALA A 370 -0.25 -27.25 0.42
C ALA A 370 0.66 -28.48 0.38
N LEU A 371 1.98 -28.31 0.53
CA LEU A 371 2.98 -29.35 0.36
C LEU A 371 3.84 -29.49 1.63
N THR A 372 3.95 -30.69 2.19
CA THR A 372 4.62 -30.92 3.47
C THR A 372 5.49 -32.18 3.44
N ALA A 373 6.74 -32.08 3.92
CA ALA A 373 7.64 -33.22 4.07
C ALA A 373 8.21 -33.31 5.49
N LEU A 374 7.99 -34.44 6.18
CA LEU A 374 8.25 -34.58 7.62
C LEU A 374 9.59 -35.25 7.97
N SER A 375 10.42 -35.61 6.98
CA SER A 375 11.65 -36.40 7.19
C SER A 375 12.93 -35.76 6.64
N TYR A 376 14.06 -36.13 7.26
CA TYR A 376 15.33 -35.40 7.23
C TYR A 376 16.26 -35.61 6.02
N ASP A 377 15.81 -36.14 4.87
CA ASP A 377 16.66 -36.31 3.67
C ASP A 377 16.08 -35.77 2.34
N ASN A 378 14.93 -35.07 2.34
CA ASN A 378 14.16 -34.81 1.11
C ASN A 378 13.98 -33.32 0.74
N SER A 379 13.65 -33.10 -0.53
CA SER A 379 13.21 -31.81 -1.10
C SER A 379 11.69 -31.84 -1.30
N ILE A 380 10.96 -30.74 -1.08
CA ILE A 380 9.48 -30.77 -1.22
C ILE A 380 9.06 -30.82 -2.70
N VAL A 381 9.73 -30.04 -3.54
CA VAL A 381 9.53 -30.00 -4.99
C VAL A 381 10.87 -30.15 -5.69
N ILE A 382 11.03 -31.24 -6.46
CA ILE A 382 12.11 -31.38 -7.43
C ILE A 382 11.49 -31.24 -8.82
N TRP A 383 11.81 -30.16 -9.53
CA TRP A 383 11.42 -29.96 -10.92
C TRP A 383 12.70 -29.98 -11.76
N THR A 384 12.87 -30.99 -12.60
CA THR A 384 14.14 -31.22 -13.31
C THR A 384 13.92 -31.65 -14.75
N SER A 385 14.95 -31.52 -15.59
CA SER A 385 15.05 -32.24 -16.86
C SER A 385 16.28 -33.16 -16.83
N GLU A 386 16.21 -34.32 -17.48
CA GLU A 386 17.36 -35.21 -17.70
C GLU A 386 17.97 -35.05 -19.10
N LEU A 387 17.19 -34.58 -20.09
CA LEU A 387 17.54 -34.60 -21.51
C LEU A 387 17.52 -33.23 -22.20
N GLY A 388 17.27 -32.13 -21.48
CA GLY A 388 17.11 -30.82 -22.10
C GLY A 388 16.95 -29.62 -21.16
N PRO A 389 16.45 -28.48 -21.70
CA PRO A 389 16.20 -27.28 -20.92
C PRO A 389 14.86 -27.36 -20.16
N ILE A 390 14.81 -26.74 -18.98
CA ILE A 390 13.54 -26.51 -18.25
C ILE A 390 12.95 -25.17 -18.69
N ALA A 391 11.68 -25.15 -19.12
CA ALA A 391 11.10 -23.96 -19.73
C ALA A 391 9.62 -23.71 -19.39
N ASN A 392 9.27 -22.42 -19.27
CA ASN A 392 7.89 -21.91 -19.18
C ASN A 392 7.12 -22.51 -17.98
N LEU A 393 7.68 -22.42 -16.78
CA LEU A 393 7.11 -23.01 -15.57
C LEU A 393 6.52 -21.96 -14.65
N VAL A 394 5.37 -22.27 -14.05
CA VAL A 394 4.66 -21.39 -13.11
C VAL A 394 4.47 -22.13 -11.79
N PHE A 395 5.05 -21.61 -10.71
CA PHE A 395 4.97 -22.16 -9.36
C PHE A 395 4.44 -21.09 -8.40
N THR A 396 3.14 -21.08 -8.09
CA THR A 396 2.51 -19.91 -7.48
C THR A 396 1.54 -20.17 -6.33
N ASN A 397 1.54 -19.28 -5.34
CA ASN A 397 0.65 -19.33 -4.16
C ASN A 397 0.70 -20.67 -3.37
N ASN A 398 1.75 -21.48 -3.53
CA ASN A 398 1.87 -22.75 -2.80
C ASN A 398 2.35 -22.48 -1.38
N THR A 399 1.89 -23.28 -0.42
CA THR A 399 2.38 -23.27 0.97
C THR A 399 3.24 -24.51 1.20
N LEU A 400 4.48 -24.31 1.66
CA LEU A 400 5.48 -25.35 1.84
C LEU A 400 5.99 -25.37 3.29
N GLY A 401 6.08 -26.57 3.87
CA GLY A 401 6.56 -26.76 5.23
C GLY A 401 7.44 -28.00 5.39
N GLY A 402 8.64 -27.83 5.92
CA GLY A 402 9.60 -28.91 6.20
C GLY A 402 10.52 -29.26 5.03
N GLY A 403 11.09 -30.48 5.10
CA GLY A 403 12.07 -31.00 4.15
C GLY A 403 13.50 -30.49 4.38
N SER A 404 14.46 -31.40 4.46
CA SER A 404 15.85 -31.06 4.80
C SER A 404 16.70 -30.57 3.62
N GLY A 405 16.28 -30.84 2.39
CA GLY A 405 17.05 -30.60 1.17
C GLY A 405 16.95 -29.15 0.68
N SER A 406 16.66 -28.99 -0.61
CA SER A 406 16.16 -27.71 -1.13
C SER A 406 14.63 -27.80 -1.09
N GLN A 407 13.94 -26.86 -0.47
CA GLN A 407 12.48 -27.01 -0.36
C GLN A 407 11.81 -26.97 -1.75
N VAL A 408 12.27 -26.07 -2.63
CA VAL A 408 11.97 -26.08 -4.07
C VAL A 408 13.28 -26.10 -4.86
N ALA A 409 13.37 -26.95 -5.89
CA ALA A 409 14.52 -27.00 -6.79
C ALA A 409 14.10 -27.06 -8.27
N PHE A 410 14.68 -26.19 -9.10
CA PHE A 410 14.57 -26.18 -10.56
C PHE A 410 15.93 -26.51 -11.19
N LEU A 411 16.07 -27.69 -11.81
CA LEU A 411 17.37 -28.29 -12.15
C LEU A 411 17.47 -28.77 -13.61
N THR A 412 18.71 -28.87 -14.12
CA THR A 412 19.00 -29.43 -15.46
C THR A 412 20.18 -30.43 -15.44
N ASP A 413 20.59 -30.85 -14.24
CA ASP A 413 21.87 -31.53 -13.97
C ASP A 413 21.76 -32.66 -12.92
N PHE A 414 20.55 -33.12 -12.59
CA PHE A 414 20.32 -33.97 -11.42
C PHE A 414 20.99 -35.36 -11.49
N ARG A 415 21.33 -35.86 -12.70
CA ARG A 415 22.07 -37.12 -12.91
C ARG A 415 23.54 -36.91 -13.24
N VAL A 416 24.37 -36.68 -12.23
CA VAL A 416 25.84 -36.71 -12.38
C VAL A 416 26.40 -38.08 -12.80
N ASP A 417 25.69 -39.17 -12.51
CA ASP A 417 26.19 -40.55 -12.74
C ASP A 417 26.07 -41.08 -14.18
N LEU A 418 25.33 -40.40 -15.07
CA LEU A 418 25.28 -40.78 -16.48
C LEU A 418 26.50 -40.33 -17.29
N GLY A 419 27.35 -39.46 -16.72
CA GLY A 419 28.48 -38.86 -17.43
C GLY A 419 28.07 -37.80 -18.46
N ASP A 420 26.82 -37.32 -18.39
CA ASP A 420 26.45 -36.10 -19.11
C ASP A 420 27.24 -34.91 -18.55
N SER A 421 27.58 -33.99 -19.44
CA SER A 421 28.34 -32.77 -19.15
C SER A 421 27.69 -31.53 -19.76
N THR A 422 26.51 -31.67 -20.38
CA THR A 422 25.72 -30.61 -20.98
C THR A 422 24.65 -30.13 -20.01
N VAL A 423 25.06 -29.25 -19.09
CA VAL A 423 24.13 -28.52 -18.22
C VAL A 423 23.19 -27.69 -19.10
N GLY A 424 21.88 -27.85 -18.91
CA GLY A 424 20.84 -27.24 -19.74
C GLY A 424 20.67 -25.73 -19.55
N SER A 425 19.56 -25.20 -20.05
CA SER A 425 19.11 -23.84 -19.74
C SER A 425 17.80 -23.85 -18.96
N ILE A 426 17.64 -22.84 -18.09
CA ILE A 426 16.46 -22.59 -17.28
C ILE A 426 15.83 -21.29 -17.78
N ALA A 427 14.61 -21.37 -18.33
CA ALA A 427 14.02 -20.29 -19.12
C ALA A 427 12.55 -20.00 -18.75
N GLY A 428 12.22 -18.74 -18.45
CA GLY A 428 10.82 -18.32 -18.28
C GLY A 428 10.14 -19.00 -17.08
N ILE A 429 10.77 -18.93 -15.91
CA ILE A 429 10.28 -19.56 -14.68
C ILE A 429 9.67 -18.48 -13.77
N THR A 430 8.42 -18.64 -13.37
CA THR A 430 7.69 -17.69 -12.52
C THR A 430 7.34 -18.34 -11.18
N ILE A 431 7.97 -17.87 -10.11
CA ILE A 431 7.82 -18.36 -8.74
C ILE A 431 7.27 -17.19 -7.91
N THR A 432 5.96 -17.14 -7.65
CA THR A 432 5.35 -15.97 -6.99
C THR A 432 4.19 -16.29 -6.04
N GLY A 433 4.08 -15.55 -4.94
CA GLY A 433 3.04 -15.74 -3.92
C GLY A 433 3.24 -16.93 -2.97
N ASN A 434 4.33 -17.70 -3.11
CA ASN A 434 4.53 -18.92 -2.33
C ASN A 434 4.97 -18.61 -0.89
N SER A 435 4.57 -19.43 0.07
CA SER A 435 5.08 -19.41 1.44
C SER A 435 6.00 -20.60 1.67
N LEU A 436 7.24 -20.34 2.08
CA LEU A 436 8.29 -21.33 2.34
C LEU A 436 8.70 -21.24 3.81
N ASP A 437 8.54 -22.33 4.57
CA ASP A 437 8.89 -22.39 6.00
C ASP A 437 9.52 -23.75 6.39
N ASP A 438 10.32 -23.76 7.44
CA ASP A 438 11.06 -24.93 7.96
C ASP A 438 11.89 -25.69 6.89
N TRP A 439 12.57 -24.96 6.00
CA TRP A 439 13.53 -25.58 5.07
C TRP A 439 14.83 -25.98 5.78
N GLY A 440 15.45 -27.10 5.37
CA GLY A 440 16.77 -27.51 5.86
C GLY A 440 17.92 -26.75 5.22
N LEU A 441 18.47 -27.25 4.10
CA LEU A 441 19.66 -26.65 3.48
C LEU A 441 19.35 -25.32 2.78
N ARG A 442 18.17 -25.18 2.14
CA ARG A 442 17.76 -23.96 1.43
C ARG A 442 16.28 -23.94 1.07
N GLY A 443 15.69 -22.74 0.99
CA GLY A 443 14.31 -22.54 0.53
C GLY A 443 14.17 -22.84 -0.96
N LEU A 444 14.62 -21.91 -1.81
CA LEU A 444 14.60 -22.04 -3.27
C LEU A 444 16.00 -22.34 -3.84
N ARG A 445 16.09 -23.32 -4.74
CA ARG A 445 17.28 -23.61 -5.57
C ARG A 445 16.95 -23.45 -7.05
N ILE A 446 17.67 -22.55 -7.73
CA ILE A 446 17.81 -22.58 -9.19
C ILE A 446 19.16 -23.22 -9.50
N GLY A 447 19.15 -24.28 -10.32
CA GLY A 447 20.32 -25.10 -10.63
C GLY A 447 21.34 -24.40 -11.54
N ALA A 448 22.41 -25.13 -11.86
CA ALA A 448 23.40 -24.67 -12.81
C ALA A 448 22.82 -24.58 -14.24
N GLY A 449 23.49 -23.82 -15.10
CA GLY A 449 23.13 -23.67 -16.50
C GLY A 449 23.02 -22.21 -16.94
N SER A 450 22.49 -21.99 -18.14
CA SER A 450 22.14 -20.65 -18.64
C SER A 450 20.76 -20.26 -18.11
N ILE A 451 20.67 -19.15 -17.37
CA ILE A 451 19.43 -18.68 -16.74
C ILE A 451 18.88 -17.48 -17.52
N THR A 452 17.61 -17.54 -17.89
CA THR A 452 16.91 -16.46 -18.60
C THR A 452 15.49 -16.30 -18.09
N SER A 453 15.07 -15.06 -17.81
CA SER A 453 13.70 -14.73 -17.38
C SER A 453 13.20 -15.59 -16.21
N VAL A 454 14.00 -15.68 -15.14
CA VAL A 454 13.58 -16.31 -13.87
C VAL A 454 13.12 -15.22 -12.90
N ILE A 455 11.86 -15.30 -12.51
CA ILE A 455 11.19 -14.38 -11.59
C ILE A 455 10.83 -15.18 -10.35
N ALA A 456 11.27 -14.71 -9.19
CA ALA A 456 11.09 -15.30 -7.87
C ALA A 456 10.58 -14.25 -6.87
N ASN A 457 9.57 -13.46 -7.25
CA ASN A 457 9.06 -12.31 -6.48
C ASN A 457 7.76 -12.60 -5.69
N LYS A 458 7.44 -11.82 -4.65
CA LYS A 458 6.22 -11.95 -3.82
C LYS A 458 6.09 -13.26 -3.04
N ASN A 459 7.20 -13.92 -2.77
CA ASN A 459 7.27 -15.10 -1.90
C ASN A 459 7.55 -14.69 -0.45
N SER A 460 7.11 -15.53 0.48
CA SER A 460 7.34 -15.42 1.91
C SER A 460 8.35 -16.47 2.33
N PHE A 461 9.59 -16.07 2.60
CA PHE A 461 10.60 -16.92 3.21
C PHE A 461 10.51 -16.71 4.73
N LEU A 462 10.12 -17.76 5.48
CA LEU A 462 9.75 -17.69 6.90
C LEU A 462 10.75 -18.35 7.86
N ALA A 463 11.62 -19.24 7.38
CA ALA A 463 12.74 -19.77 8.15
C ALA A 463 14.00 -18.88 8.01
N THR A 464 15.17 -19.40 8.36
CA THR A 464 16.46 -18.69 8.28
C THR A 464 17.53 -19.53 7.60
N GLY A 465 18.54 -18.91 6.99
CA GLY A 465 19.61 -19.58 6.27
C GLY A 465 19.55 -19.28 4.77
N THR A 466 19.96 -20.20 3.89
CA THR A 466 19.96 -19.92 2.45
C THR A 466 18.54 -19.92 1.87
N ALA A 467 17.84 -18.79 1.98
CA ALA A 467 16.48 -18.60 1.47
C ALA A 467 16.40 -18.81 -0.06
N LEU A 468 17.38 -18.28 -0.81
CA LEU A 468 17.47 -18.45 -2.26
C LEU A 468 18.91 -18.78 -2.68
N LYS A 469 19.07 -19.82 -3.50
CA LYS A 469 20.34 -20.14 -4.15
C LYS A 469 20.25 -20.15 -5.67
N ASN A 470 21.14 -19.39 -6.31
CA ASN A 470 21.38 -19.35 -7.75
C ASN A 470 22.70 -20.07 -8.10
N GLU A 471 22.65 -21.18 -8.85
CA GLU A 471 23.84 -21.93 -9.28
C GLU A 471 24.22 -21.69 -10.75
N GLY A 472 23.41 -20.95 -11.52
CA GLY A 472 23.61 -20.72 -12.95
C GLY A 472 24.16 -19.34 -13.33
N SER A 473 24.44 -19.16 -14.61
CA SER A 473 24.84 -17.88 -15.20
C SER A 473 23.62 -17.16 -15.76
N GLY A 474 23.11 -16.18 -15.01
CA GLY A 474 22.00 -15.31 -15.37
C GLY A 474 21.37 -14.64 -14.14
N ASP A 475 20.47 -13.71 -14.40
CA ASP A 475 19.85 -12.86 -13.37
C ASP A 475 18.49 -13.40 -12.94
N ILE A 476 18.21 -13.32 -11.64
CA ILE A 476 16.92 -13.63 -11.02
C ILE A 476 16.30 -12.34 -10.47
N ASP A 477 15.07 -12.02 -10.88
CA ASP A 477 14.22 -11.03 -10.20
C ASP A 477 13.64 -11.67 -8.93
N ALA A 478 14.28 -11.42 -7.78
CA ALA A 478 13.78 -11.82 -6.47
C ALA A 478 13.26 -10.61 -5.67
N THR A 479 12.76 -9.58 -6.36
CA THR A 479 12.21 -8.38 -5.72
C THR A 479 10.91 -8.71 -4.98
N GLN A 480 10.43 -7.77 -4.15
CA GLN A 480 9.17 -7.85 -3.42
C GLN A 480 9.00 -9.19 -2.68
N ASN A 481 10.05 -9.75 -2.08
CA ASN A 481 9.93 -10.92 -1.20
C ASN A 481 9.93 -10.48 0.26
N TRP A 482 9.31 -11.27 1.13
CA TRP A 482 9.60 -11.24 2.56
C TRP A 482 10.72 -12.25 2.85
N TRP A 483 11.76 -11.81 3.55
CA TRP A 483 13.00 -12.57 3.79
C TRP A 483 13.20 -12.86 5.28
N ASN A 484 12.12 -13.03 6.06
CA ASN A 484 12.13 -13.13 7.52
C ASN A 484 12.82 -11.97 8.28
N THR A 485 13.26 -10.92 7.60
CA THR A 485 14.05 -9.83 8.17
C THR A 485 13.93 -8.54 7.36
N THR A 486 14.08 -7.41 8.05
CA THR A 486 14.22 -6.08 7.42
C THR A 486 15.68 -5.74 7.08
N SER A 487 16.65 -6.52 7.57
CA SER A 487 18.07 -6.20 7.47
C SER A 487 18.69 -6.65 6.15
N ALA A 488 18.94 -5.70 5.24
CA ALA A 488 19.59 -5.96 3.95
C ALA A 488 20.91 -6.75 4.04
N SER A 489 21.68 -6.58 5.13
CA SER A 489 22.93 -7.31 5.35
C SER A 489 22.71 -8.78 5.75
N ILE A 490 21.56 -9.12 6.36
CA ILE A 490 21.17 -10.51 6.61
C ILE A 490 20.65 -11.13 5.30
N ILE A 491 19.75 -10.45 4.58
CA ILE A 491 19.23 -10.91 3.27
C ILE A 491 20.37 -11.21 2.29
N THR A 492 21.39 -10.35 2.24
CA THR A 492 22.58 -10.55 1.38
C THR A 492 23.42 -11.77 1.79
N GLY A 493 23.31 -12.26 3.03
CA GLY A 493 23.91 -13.51 3.50
C GLY A 493 23.02 -14.75 3.37
N GLU A 494 21.71 -14.56 3.17
CA GLU A 494 20.72 -15.62 2.92
C GLU A 494 20.55 -15.94 1.42
N ILE A 495 21.16 -15.12 0.55
CA ILE A 495 21.25 -15.33 -0.90
C ILE A 495 22.63 -15.92 -1.24
N ASP A 496 22.67 -17.18 -1.71
CA ASP A 496 23.88 -17.80 -2.28
C ASP A 496 23.81 -17.70 -3.82
N ASN A 497 24.87 -17.23 -4.47
CA ASN A 497 24.83 -16.86 -5.89
C ASN A 497 26.16 -17.15 -6.61
N ALA A 498 26.07 -17.84 -7.74
CA ALA A 498 27.20 -18.16 -8.61
C ALA A 498 27.93 -16.90 -9.10
N SER A 499 29.24 -17.01 -9.34
CA SER A 499 30.11 -15.90 -9.74
C SER A 499 29.81 -15.29 -11.12
N THR A 500 28.85 -15.84 -11.86
CA THR A 500 28.43 -15.43 -13.22
C THR A 500 26.93 -15.19 -13.35
N GLY A 501 26.18 -15.21 -12.24
CA GLY A 501 24.76 -14.83 -12.18
C GLY A 501 24.53 -13.70 -11.17
N SER A 502 23.28 -13.25 -11.02
CA SER A 502 22.90 -12.32 -9.95
C SER A 502 21.48 -12.55 -9.43
N VAL A 503 21.17 -11.96 -8.28
CA VAL A 503 19.85 -12.00 -7.64
C VAL A 503 19.47 -10.59 -7.22
N THR A 504 18.51 -9.98 -7.91
CA THR A 504 18.02 -8.64 -7.58
C THR A 504 16.88 -8.75 -6.58
N TYR A 505 17.14 -8.43 -5.31
CA TYR A 505 16.17 -8.60 -4.21
C TYR A 505 15.48 -7.30 -3.75
N LYS A 506 15.78 -6.14 -4.36
CA LYS A 506 15.29 -4.82 -3.94
C LYS A 506 14.30 -4.22 -4.95
N PRO A 507 13.18 -3.60 -4.50
CA PRO A 507 12.74 -3.47 -3.11
C PRO A 507 12.31 -4.82 -2.52
N TYR A 508 12.25 -4.94 -1.19
CA TYR A 508 11.72 -6.11 -0.48
C TYR A 508 10.65 -5.69 0.53
N TYR A 509 9.93 -6.66 1.09
CA TYR A 509 8.91 -6.43 2.10
C TYR A 509 9.51 -6.31 3.51
N ILE A 510 8.88 -5.54 4.41
CA ILE A 510 9.37 -5.29 5.78
C ILE A 510 8.70 -6.14 6.86
N ASP A 511 7.68 -6.90 6.49
CA ASP A 511 6.92 -7.78 7.37
C ASP A 511 6.33 -8.96 6.59
N SER A 512 5.81 -9.95 7.31
CA SER A 512 5.06 -11.08 6.74
C SER A 512 3.65 -10.71 6.24
N ALA A 513 3.24 -9.44 6.40
CA ALA A 513 2.02 -8.89 5.81
C ALA A 513 2.25 -8.31 4.40
N MET A 514 3.50 -8.40 3.89
CA MET A 514 3.92 -7.96 2.56
C MET A 514 3.85 -6.43 2.37
N THR A 515 4.18 -5.65 3.41
CA THR A 515 4.38 -4.19 3.30
C THR A 515 5.70 -3.87 2.60
N THR A 516 5.70 -3.10 1.50
CA THR A 516 6.94 -2.70 0.79
C THR A 516 7.77 -1.68 1.54
N LEU A 517 9.09 -1.76 1.40
CA LEU A 517 9.97 -0.60 1.65
C LEU A 517 9.55 0.61 0.80
N SER A 518 9.51 1.79 1.42
CA SER A 518 9.18 3.05 0.74
C SER A 518 10.37 3.58 -0.04
N ASP A 519 10.11 4.08 -1.25
CA ASP A 519 11.06 4.74 -2.12
C ASP A 519 10.99 6.29 -2.01
N ASN A 520 10.37 6.84 -0.95
CA ASN A 520 10.24 8.28 -0.74
C ASN A 520 11.60 9.00 -0.67
N LYS A 521 11.90 9.88 -1.65
CA LYS A 521 13.19 10.58 -1.80
C LYS A 521 13.08 12.12 -1.95
N ALA A 522 11.96 12.73 -1.57
CA ALA A 522 11.79 14.18 -1.71
C ALA A 522 12.37 14.96 -0.52
N ILE A 523 12.90 16.16 -0.79
CA ILE A 523 13.08 17.20 0.23
C ILE A 523 11.72 17.87 0.46
N SER A 524 11.34 18.06 1.71
CA SER A 524 10.10 18.72 2.13
C SER A 524 10.34 20.20 2.45
N THR A 525 11.43 20.50 3.18
CA THR A 525 11.91 21.87 3.45
C THR A 525 13.44 21.90 3.48
N PHE A 526 14.02 23.08 3.23
CA PHE A 526 15.45 23.34 3.33
C PHE A 526 15.60 24.80 3.77
N ASP A 527 16.05 25.02 5.00
CA ASP A 527 15.90 26.30 5.70
C ASP A 527 17.19 26.74 6.39
N PHE A 528 17.57 28.01 6.26
CA PHE A 528 18.63 28.62 7.07
C PHE A 528 18.03 29.30 8.32
N ASN A 529 17.60 28.47 9.26
CA ASN A 529 16.97 28.89 10.53
C ASN A 529 17.88 29.71 11.45
N GLY A 530 19.20 29.67 11.24
CA GLY A 530 20.19 30.46 12.00
C GLY A 530 20.35 31.92 11.56
N LEU A 531 19.68 32.35 10.47
CA LEU A 531 19.72 33.73 9.98
C LEU A 531 18.62 34.59 10.63
N SER A 532 18.79 35.92 10.56
CA SER A 532 17.80 36.89 11.03
C SER A 532 17.56 37.96 9.95
N PRO A 533 16.41 37.96 9.25
CA PRO A 533 15.34 36.96 9.33
C PRO A 533 15.81 35.56 8.85
N ALA A 534 15.13 34.51 9.32
CA ALA A 534 15.35 33.16 8.82
C ALA A 534 14.95 33.04 7.34
N VAL A 535 15.67 32.21 6.58
CA VAL A 535 15.49 32.08 5.12
C VAL A 535 15.02 30.68 4.78
N THR A 536 13.78 30.56 4.30
CA THR A 536 13.21 29.32 3.76
C THR A 536 13.53 29.18 2.28
N GLY A 537 13.98 28.00 1.85
CA GLY A 537 14.27 27.68 0.47
C GLY A 537 13.04 27.25 -0.32
N THR A 538 13.01 27.61 -1.60
CA THR A 538 12.04 27.07 -2.56
C THR A 538 12.56 25.74 -3.09
N VAL A 539 11.87 24.64 -2.79
CA VAL A 539 12.20 23.29 -3.24
C VAL A 539 11.38 22.96 -4.49
N ASP A 540 12.05 22.60 -5.59
CA ASP A 540 11.43 21.97 -6.75
C ASP A 540 11.74 20.47 -6.73
N THR A 541 10.72 19.67 -6.42
CA THR A 541 10.80 18.20 -6.35
C THR A 541 10.76 17.51 -7.71
N SER A 542 10.47 18.24 -8.80
CA SER A 542 10.42 17.72 -10.17
C SER A 542 11.68 18.04 -10.97
N ALA A 543 12.30 19.20 -10.74
CA ALA A 543 13.63 19.54 -11.25
C ALA A 543 14.77 19.05 -10.32
N HIS A 544 14.44 18.60 -9.12
CA HIS A 544 15.38 18.25 -8.04
C HIS A 544 16.36 19.39 -7.71
N THR A 545 15.80 20.58 -7.46
CA THR A 545 16.60 21.77 -7.08
C THR A 545 16.05 22.44 -5.83
N VAL A 546 16.91 23.20 -5.17
CA VAL A 546 16.53 24.09 -4.08
C VAL A 546 17.16 25.46 -4.35
N SER A 547 16.35 26.53 -4.29
CA SER A 547 16.84 27.90 -4.41
C SER A 547 16.56 28.71 -3.15
N LEU A 548 17.58 29.41 -2.66
CA LEU A 548 17.49 30.30 -1.49
C LEU A 548 18.09 31.67 -1.83
N THR A 549 17.49 32.76 -1.34
CA THR A 549 18.08 34.10 -1.40
C THR A 549 18.28 34.62 0.02
N VAL A 550 19.53 34.84 0.43
CA VAL A 550 19.89 35.32 1.77
C VAL A 550 20.04 36.86 1.79
N PRO A 551 19.94 37.53 2.96
CA PRO A 551 20.16 38.96 3.08
C PRO A 551 21.54 39.40 2.55
N ASN A 552 21.67 40.67 2.13
CA ASN A 552 22.96 41.23 1.73
C ASN A 552 23.98 41.14 2.89
N GLY A 553 25.26 40.93 2.56
CA GLY A 553 26.33 40.76 3.55
C GLY A 553 26.36 39.41 4.28
N THR A 554 25.44 38.48 3.99
CA THR A 554 25.47 37.11 4.57
C THR A 554 26.70 36.34 4.08
N ASP A 555 27.49 35.80 5.01
CA ASP A 555 28.58 34.86 4.71
C ASP A 555 28.02 33.50 4.27
N VAL A 556 28.23 33.15 3.00
CA VAL A 556 27.76 31.88 2.40
C VAL A 556 28.74 30.71 2.61
N THR A 557 29.92 30.93 3.18
CA THR A 557 31.00 29.92 3.26
C THR A 557 30.80 28.88 4.36
N ALA A 558 29.89 29.12 5.31
CA ALA A 558 29.67 28.25 6.47
C ALA A 558 28.20 28.19 6.94
N LEU A 559 27.23 28.29 6.02
CA LEU A 559 25.81 28.25 6.37
C LEU A 559 25.37 26.85 6.84
N VAL A 560 24.49 26.82 7.84
CA VAL A 560 23.95 25.60 8.46
C VAL A 560 22.48 25.43 8.03
N PRO A 561 22.17 24.50 7.11
CA PRO A 561 20.80 24.23 6.69
C PRO A 561 20.13 23.20 7.60
N THR A 562 18.88 23.48 8.00
CA THR A 562 17.96 22.46 8.51
C THR A 562 17.20 21.86 7.33
N ILE A 563 17.16 20.54 7.20
CA ILE A 563 16.62 19.84 6.03
C ILE A 563 15.57 18.80 6.46
N THR A 564 14.33 18.99 6.03
CA THR A 564 13.26 18.00 6.21
C THR A 564 13.12 17.17 4.93
N THR A 565 12.94 15.85 5.03
CA THR A 565 12.73 14.97 3.86
C THR A 565 11.49 14.09 4.05
N THR A 566 10.98 13.50 2.97
CA THR A 566 9.92 12.47 3.00
C THR A 566 10.46 11.06 3.29
N SER A 567 11.78 10.89 3.36
CA SER A 567 12.41 9.59 3.56
C SER A 567 12.35 9.15 5.02
N VAL A 568 12.13 7.84 5.21
CA VAL A 568 12.18 7.16 6.53
C VAL A 568 13.47 6.35 6.71
N ALA A 569 14.49 6.56 5.87
CA ALA A 569 15.80 5.94 6.03
C ALA A 569 16.51 6.44 7.31
N SER A 570 17.35 5.58 7.91
CA SER A 570 18.13 5.91 9.12
C SER A 570 19.19 6.99 8.90
N THR A 571 19.66 7.15 7.66
CA THR A 571 20.54 8.24 7.20
C THR A 571 19.96 8.82 5.90
N PRO A 572 18.91 9.65 5.96
CA PRO A 572 18.09 9.97 4.80
C PRO A 572 18.68 11.04 3.88
N VAL A 573 19.68 11.81 4.32
CA VAL A 573 20.27 12.93 3.58
C VAL A 573 21.78 13.01 3.78
N SER A 574 22.51 13.24 2.68
CA SER A 574 23.98 13.40 2.66
C SER A 574 24.38 14.52 1.69
N PRO A 575 25.08 15.59 2.10
CA PRO A 575 25.53 15.89 3.46
C PRO A 575 24.39 15.96 4.48
N ALA A 576 24.69 15.67 5.75
CA ALA A 576 23.68 15.66 6.81
C ALA A 576 23.07 17.06 7.06
N SER A 577 21.84 17.08 7.54
CA SER A 577 21.18 18.28 8.08
C SER A 577 21.98 18.87 9.25
N ASP A 578 21.86 20.18 9.44
CA ASP A 578 22.41 20.95 10.55
C ASP A 578 23.95 20.88 10.68
N VAL A 579 24.63 20.59 9.56
CA VAL A 579 26.08 20.65 9.38
C VAL A 579 26.44 21.79 8.43
N ALA A 580 27.39 22.65 8.84
CA ALA A 580 27.83 23.80 8.06
C ALA A 580 28.41 23.42 6.68
N LYS A 581 28.06 24.21 5.65
CA LYS A 581 28.55 24.08 4.27
C LYS A 581 28.83 25.43 3.61
N ASP A 582 29.75 25.37 2.66
CA ASP A 582 30.07 26.44 1.73
C ASP A 582 29.13 26.39 0.53
N PHE A 583 28.36 27.46 0.34
CA PHE A 583 27.42 27.65 -0.79
C PHE A 583 27.90 28.74 -1.77
N THR A 584 29.21 29.07 -1.78
CA THR A 584 29.83 29.92 -2.82
C THR A 584 29.65 29.33 -4.22
N ASN A 585 29.43 28.01 -4.31
CA ASN A 585 28.97 27.29 -5.50
C ASN A 585 27.77 26.41 -5.10
N SER A 586 26.99 25.95 -6.09
CA SER A 586 25.86 25.03 -5.83
C SER A 586 26.33 23.72 -5.18
N VAL A 587 25.57 23.22 -4.21
CA VAL A 587 25.91 22.02 -3.41
C VAL A 587 24.91 20.90 -3.70
N THR A 588 25.40 19.71 -4.02
CA THR A 588 24.56 18.51 -4.18
C THR A 588 24.25 17.86 -2.85
N TYR A 589 22.98 17.52 -2.62
CA TYR A 589 22.49 16.73 -1.49
C TYR A 589 21.79 15.47 -2.00
N THR A 590 22.34 14.31 -1.67
CA THR A 590 21.78 12.99 -1.99
C THR A 590 20.78 12.58 -0.91
N ILE A 591 19.52 12.35 -1.30
CA ILE A 591 18.46 11.81 -0.45
C ILE A 591 18.37 10.29 -0.65
N SER A 592 18.50 9.52 0.43
CA SER A 592 18.40 8.05 0.41
C SER A 592 17.04 7.60 0.92
N ALA A 593 16.35 6.73 0.19
CA ALA A 593 15.14 6.04 0.66
C ALA A 593 15.47 4.78 1.47
N ILE A 594 14.47 4.25 2.20
CA ILE A 594 14.66 3.04 3.03
C ILE A 594 14.81 1.77 2.19
N ASP A 595 14.31 1.76 0.94
CA ASP A 595 14.66 0.73 -0.06
C ASP A 595 16.15 0.75 -0.46
N GLY A 596 16.86 1.86 -0.21
CA GLY A 596 18.26 2.09 -0.58
C GLY A 596 18.46 2.67 -1.99
N THR A 597 17.41 3.16 -2.64
CA THR A 597 17.53 4.04 -3.82
C THR A 597 17.88 5.47 -3.40
N THR A 598 18.46 6.25 -4.30
CA THR A 598 18.92 7.62 -4.03
C THR A 598 18.42 8.64 -5.04
N GLN A 599 18.28 9.90 -4.63
CA GLN A 599 17.97 11.05 -5.48
C GLN A 599 18.86 12.23 -5.13
N ASP A 600 19.58 12.79 -6.09
CA ASP A 600 20.37 14.00 -5.89
C ASP A 600 19.51 15.25 -6.09
N TYR A 601 19.69 16.23 -5.20
CA TYR A 601 19.14 17.59 -5.28
C TYR A 601 20.27 18.61 -5.40
N THR A 602 20.12 19.61 -6.27
CA THR A 602 21.09 20.71 -6.40
C THR A 602 20.61 21.95 -5.66
N VAL A 603 21.33 22.35 -4.61
CA VAL A 603 21.04 23.53 -3.80
C VAL A 603 21.85 24.72 -4.30
N THR A 604 21.19 25.85 -4.57
CA THR A 604 21.83 27.12 -4.97
C THR A 604 21.41 28.23 -4.02
N VAL A 605 22.39 28.96 -3.48
CA VAL A 605 22.17 30.13 -2.62
C VAL A 605 22.60 31.38 -3.38
N THR A 606 21.78 32.43 -3.32
CA THR A 606 22.08 33.75 -3.86
C THR A 606 22.08 34.79 -2.74
N VAL A 607 22.95 35.80 -2.84
CA VAL A 607 22.95 36.93 -1.90
C VAL A 607 22.08 38.05 -2.49
N SER A 608 21.22 38.66 -1.67
CA SER A 608 20.39 39.79 -2.10
C SER A 608 21.26 40.98 -2.56
N PRO A 609 20.88 41.70 -3.62
CA PRO A 609 21.56 42.95 -3.99
C PRO A 609 21.45 43.97 -2.85
N ASP A 610 22.46 44.83 -2.71
CA ASP A 610 22.32 46.01 -1.85
C ASP A 610 21.43 47.05 -2.53
N THR A 611 20.57 47.68 -1.74
CA THR A 611 19.59 48.70 -2.16
C THR A 611 19.69 49.98 -1.30
N THR A 612 20.70 50.06 -0.43
CA THR A 612 20.85 51.10 0.60
C THR A 612 21.62 52.29 0.03
N GLY A 613 20.98 53.45 -0.09
CA GLY A 613 21.66 54.69 -0.48
C GLY A 613 22.51 55.28 0.65
N PRO A 614 23.58 56.03 0.35
CA PRO A 614 24.43 56.66 1.38
C PRO A 614 23.65 57.56 2.33
N THR A 615 24.10 57.62 3.59
CA THR A 615 23.43 58.47 4.59
C THR A 615 23.65 59.97 4.32
N ILE A 616 22.64 60.80 4.61
CA ILE A 616 22.73 62.27 4.57
C ILE A 616 22.23 62.81 5.92
N SER A 617 22.97 63.74 6.52
CA SER A 617 22.76 64.23 7.89
C SER A 617 23.12 65.71 8.06
N GLY A 618 22.72 66.33 9.18
CA GLY A 618 22.90 67.76 9.45
C GLY A 618 21.74 68.67 8.97
N VAL A 619 20.86 68.11 8.14
CA VAL A 619 19.64 68.70 7.59
C VAL A 619 18.52 67.65 7.54
N THR A 620 17.28 68.06 7.31
CA THR A 620 16.10 67.19 7.26
C THR A 620 15.25 67.51 6.03
N ASN A 621 14.72 66.47 5.37
CA ASN A 621 14.04 66.62 4.09
C ASN A 621 12.70 67.38 4.23
N GLY A 622 12.62 68.57 3.64
CA GLY A 622 11.46 69.47 3.64
C GLY A 622 11.60 70.68 4.57
N GLU A 623 12.64 70.75 5.40
CA GLU A 623 12.81 71.83 6.39
C GLU A 623 13.41 73.12 5.79
N THR A 624 13.15 74.25 6.45
CA THR A 624 13.77 75.57 6.17
C THR A 624 14.63 76.01 7.35
N TYR A 625 15.74 76.69 7.07
CA TYR A 625 16.69 77.11 8.09
C TYR A 625 17.13 78.59 7.96
N GLU A 626 16.84 79.38 8.99
CA GLU A 626 17.24 80.80 9.12
C GLU A 626 18.77 81.01 9.32
N THR A 627 19.58 79.98 9.15
CA THR A 627 21.03 79.94 9.43
C THR A 627 21.73 78.98 8.49
N ALA A 628 22.97 79.31 8.11
CA ALA A 628 23.87 78.40 7.40
C ALA A 628 23.93 76.99 8.03
N LYS A 629 24.03 75.96 7.19
CA LYS A 629 24.07 74.55 7.59
C LYS A 629 25.31 73.84 7.09
N THR A 630 25.72 72.82 7.85
CA THR A 630 26.72 71.86 7.44
C THR A 630 26.05 70.50 7.27
N VAL A 631 26.00 70.03 6.03
CA VAL A 631 25.51 68.71 5.64
C VAL A 631 26.69 67.73 5.71
N THR A 632 26.49 66.56 6.31
CA THR A 632 27.47 65.47 6.29
C THR A 632 26.85 64.26 5.59
N VAL A 633 27.53 63.80 4.54
CA VAL A 633 27.20 62.60 3.75
C VAL A 633 28.05 61.42 4.25
N GLY A 634 27.52 60.20 4.14
CA GLY A 634 28.25 58.98 4.45
C GLY A 634 29.55 58.82 3.62
N SER A 635 30.53 58.13 4.18
CA SER A 635 31.83 57.86 3.54
C SER A 635 31.77 56.81 2.40
N ASP A 636 30.62 56.18 2.25
CA ASP A 636 30.20 55.20 1.25
C ASP A 636 29.71 55.85 -0.07
N ALA A 637 29.41 57.16 -0.06
CA ALA A 637 29.06 57.90 -1.27
C ALA A 637 30.26 57.99 -2.25
N ALA A 638 30.12 57.39 -3.43
CA ALA A 638 31.08 57.50 -4.53
C ALA A 638 30.86 58.77 -5.37
N SER A 639 29.65 59.36 -5.33
CA SER A 639 29.39 60.68 -5.89
C SER A 639 28.37 61.45 -5.06
N ILE A 640 28.49 62.78 -5.08
CA ILE A 640 27.65 63.72 -4.34
C ILE A 640 27.29 64.86 -5.29
N PHE A 641 26.02 65.26 -5.31
CA PHE A 641 25.51 66.38 -6.09
C PHE A 641 24.77 67.37 -5.18
N VAL A 642 24.95 68.67 -5.44
CA VAL A 642 24.25 69.80 -4.81
C VAL A 642 23.59 70.59 -5.93
N ASN A 643 22.27 70.69 -5.95
CA ASN A 643 21.50 71.37 -7.02
C ASN A 643 21.91 70.90 -8.43
N ASN A 644 22.01 69.58 -8.60
CA ASN A 644 22.52 68.88 -9.80
C ASN A 644 23.97 69.19 -10.22
N VAL A 645 24.75 69.93 -9.43
CA VAL A 645 26.18 70.18 -9.65
C VAL A 645 27.00 69.20 -8.79
N ALA A 646 28.00 68.54 -9.39
CA ALA A 646 28.84 67.57 -8.69
C ALA A 646 29.73 68.24 -7.62
N TYR A 647 29.73 67.69 -6.41
CA TYR A 647 30.55 68.15 -5.29
C TYR A 647 31.70 67.18 -5.03
N THR A 648 32.93 67.70 -4.97
CA THR A 648 34.17 66.90 -4.93
C THR A 648 35.08 67.22 -3.74
N SER A 649 34.70 68.14 -2.86
CA SER A 649 35.53 68.61 -1.74
C SER A 649 35.33 67.81 -0.44
N GLY A 650 35.14 66.49 -0.57
CA GLY A 650 34.89 65.57 0.55
C GLY A 650 33.41 65.44 0.93
N ASN A 651 33.16 64.84 2.09
CA ASN A 651 31.81 64.39 2.51
C ASN A 651 31.09 65.38 3.46
N THR A 652 31.63 66.60 3.64
CA THR A 652 31.05 67.64 4.50
C THR A 652 30.88 68.93 3.70
N ILE A 653 29.64 69.41 3.59
CA ILE A 653 29.22 70.52 2.73
C ILE A 653 28.68 71.64 3.62
N THR A 654 29.32 72.82 3.62
CA THR A 654 28.77 74.00 4.31
C THR A 654 28.07 74.91 3.31
N LEU A 655 26.81 75.23 3.58
CA LEU A 655 25.90 75.98 2.72
C LEU A 655 25.34 77.17 3.51
N SER A 656 25.41 78.36 2.92
CA SER A 656 25.23 79.64 3.64
C SER A 656 24.67 80.78 2.79
N ALA A 657 24.05 80.47 1.64
CA ALA A 657 23.31 81.42 0.84
C ALA A 657 21.82 81.06 0.87
N ASN A 658 20.94 82.03 0.60
CA ASN A 658 19.50 81.78 0.56
C ASN A 658 19.15 81.10 -0.77
N ASP A 659 18.89 79.80 -0.72
CA ASP A 659 18.55 78.95 -1.88
C ASP A 659 17.80 77.69 -1.41
N GLY A 660 17.11 77.04 -2.34
CA GLY A 660 16.62 75.68 -2.18
C GLY A 660 17.74 74.69 -2.51
N TYR A 661 18.07 73.80 -1.57
CA TYR A 661 19.16 72.83 -1.70
C TYR A 661 18.65 71.40 -1.83
N THR A 662 18.91 70.78 -2.99
CA THR A 662 18.79 69.34 -3.24
C THR A 662 20.18 68.71 -3.13
N ILE A 663 20.36 67.83 -2.15
CA ILE A 663 21.56 67.00 -1.99
C ILE A 663 21.21 65.58 -2.43
N THR A 664 21.94 65.05 -3.41
CA THR A 664 21.85 63.63 -3.80
C THR A 664 23.21 62.98 -3.61
N ALA A 665 23.26 61.90 -2.85
CA ALA A 665 24.45 61.08 -2.64
C ALA A 665 24.20 59.67 -3.21
N THR A 666 25.17 59.15 -3.96
CA THR A 666 25.08 57.84 -4.63
C THR A 666 26.33 57.01 -4.31
N ASP A 667 26.13 55.74 -3.97
CA ASP A 667 27.21 54.79 -3.69
C ASP A 667 27.96 54.35 -4.97
N ALA A 668 28.86 53.38 -4.86
CA ALA A 668 29.60 52.83 -6.00
C ALA A 668 28.81 51.84 -6.89
N ILE A 669 27.57 51.47 -6.49
CA ILE A 669 26.74 50.44 -7.09
C ILE A 669 25.53 51.05 -7.83
N GLY A 670 25.12 52.26 -7.44
CA GLY A 670 24.00 53.05 -8.00
C GLY A 670 22.93 53.45 -6.97
N ASN A 671 23.00 52.95 -5.74
CA ASN A 671 22.02 53.24 -4.69
C ASN A 671 22.14 54.70 -4.24
N SER A 672 21.01 55.39 -4.15
CA SER A 672 20.99 56.86 -4.01
C SER A 672 20.03 57.34 -2.93
N THR A 673 20.48 58.32 -2.15
CA THR A 673 19.67 59.06 -1.18
C THR A 673 19.59 60.51 -1.62
N THR A 674 18.39 61.09 -1.57
CA THR A 674 18.16 62.52 -1.87
C THR A 674 17.46 63.22 -0.71
N VAL A 675 17.96 64.39 -0.33
CA VAL A 675 17.39 65.26 0.71
C VAL A 675 17.27 66.68 0.17
N ASN A 676 16.09 67.27 0.32
CA ASN A 676 15.77 68.63 -0.11
C ASN A 676 15.52 69.51 1.12
N PHE A 677 16.04 70.73 1.17
CA PHE A 677 15.79 71.69 2.26
C PHE A 677 16.02 73.12 1.75
N THR A 678 15.68 74.14 2.54
CA THR A 678 15.88 75.56 2.19
C THR A 678 16.74 76.26 3.25
N ILE A 679 17.52 77.24 2.84
CA ILE A 679 18.14 78.23 3.75
C ILE A 679 17.54 79.60 3.42
N ASP A 680 17.14 80.36 4.44
CA ASP A 680 16.58 81.71 4.29
C ASP A 680 17.02 82.64 5.43
N ILE A 681 18.21 83.25 5.28
CA ILE A 681 18.86 84.09 6.30
C ILE A 681 18.39 85.54 6.16
N ALA A 682 18.16 86.22 7.29
CA ALA A 682 17.72 87.61 7.36
C ALA A 682 18.77 88.61 6.81
N PRO A 683 18.37 89.72 6.17
CA PRO A 683 19.32 90.73 5.65
C PRO A 683 20.00 91.52 6.78
N ALA A 684 21.30 91.78 6.68
CA ALA A 684 22.03 92.61 7.64
C ALA A 684 22.03 94.10 7.25
N ILE A 685 21.39 94.93 8.09
CA ILE A 685 21.35 96.40 7.89
C ILE A 685 22.70 97.04 8.26
N SER A 686 23.18 97.93 7.39
CA SER A 686 24.46 98.64 7.50
C SER A 686 24.36 100.10 7.03
N VAL A 687 25.38 100.91 7.34
CA VAL A 687 25.57 102.30 6.85
C VAL A 687 24.34 103.22 7.02
N GLN A 688 23.61 103.08 8.13
CA GLN A 688 22.48 103.94 8.49
C GLN A 688 22.95 105.41 8.69
N SER A 689 22.30 106.34 7.99
CA SER A 689 22.65 107.77 7.96
C SER A 689 21.41 108.64 7.65
N SER A 690 21.54 109.96 7.81
CA SER A 690 20.48 110.93 7.54
C SER A 690 20.98 112.24 6.96
N SER A 691 20.15 112.91 6.16
CA SER A 691 20.40 114.25 5.63
C SER A 691 20.40 115.32 6.73
N SER A 692 20.73 116.57 6.38
CA SER A 692 20.30 117.70 7.19
C SER A 692 18.76 117.74 7.26
N ALA A 693 18.23 118.04 8.45
CA ALA A 693 16.79 118.12 8.69
C ALA A 693 16.26 119.52 8.33
N SER A 694 15.20 119.58 7.54
CA SER A 694 14.47 120.81 7.26
C SER A 694 13.61 121.20 8.48
N ALA A 695 12.72 122.19 8.33
CA ALA A 695 11.72 122.48 9.35
C ALA A 695 10.62 121.40 9.45
N THR A 696 10.45 120.54 8.43
CA THR A 696 9.31 119.59 8.34
C THR A 696 9.64 118.23 7.71
N SER A 697 10.91 117.94 7.39
CA SER A 697 11.32 116.70 6.70
C SER A 697 12.80 116.34 6.91
N ILE A 698 13.13 115.07 6.66
CA ILE A 698 14.50 114.53 6.58
C ILE A 698 14.55 113.33 5.63
N THR A 699 15.67 113.05 4.98
CA THR A 699 15.91 111.81 4.24
C THR A 699 16.84 110.90 5.03
N ILE A 700 16.44 109.63 5.18
CA ILE A 700 17.15 108.56 5.87
C ILE A 700 17.66 107.56 4.83
N THR A 701 18.91 107.13 4.94
CA THR A 701 19.56 106.21 3.99
C THR A 701 20.29 105.09 4.72
N TRP A 702 20.27 103.87 4.17
CA TRP A 702 21.03 102.72 4.69
C TRP A 702 21.26 101.68 3.58
N THR A 703 22.03 100.64 3.87
CA THR A 703 22.31 99.53 2.94
C THR A 703 22.04 98.17 3.59
N THR A 704 21.82 97.13 2.78
CA THR A 704 21.82 95.73 3.20
C THR A 704 22.83 94.90 2.42
N ASP A 705 23.14 93.70 2.91
CA ASP A 705 24.02 92.71 2.27
C ASP A 705 23.30 91.82 1.23
N GLN A 706 21.97 91.89 1.17
CA GLN A 706 21.12 91.25 0.16
C GLN A 706 19.89 92.13 -0.14
N PRO A 707 19.26 92.03 -1.32
CA PRO A 707 18.12 92.87 -1.70
C PRO A 707 16.93 92.73 -0.74
N ALA A 708 16.46 93.85 -0.20
CA ALA A 708 15.41 93.90 0.81
C ALA A 708 14.48 95.12 0.62
N THR A 709 13.40 95.15 1.41
CA THR A 709 12.46 96.29 1.43
C THR A 709 13.04 97.52 2.13
N SER A 710 12.44 98.70 1.91
CA SER A 710 12.79 99.95 2.59
C SER A 710 11.64 100.44 3.48
N ARG A 711 11.86 100.54 4.80
CA ARG A 711 10.91 101.13 5.76
C ARG A 711 11.65 101.84 6.91
N VAL A 712 11.07 102.90 7.46
CA VAL A 712 11.62 103.61 8.64
C VAL A 712 10.53 103.80 9.70
N ILE A 713 10.82 103.42 10.94
CA ILE A 713 9.99 103.66 12.12
C ILE A 713 10.58 104.81 12.94
N TYR A 714 9.73 105.69 13.47
CA TYR A 714 10.18 106.92 14.15
C TYR A 714 9.20 107.48 15.18
N ASP A 715 9.73 108.21 16.15
CA ASP A 715 9.01 108.70 17.35
C ASP A 715 9.68 109.98 17.88
N THR A 716 8.99 110.77 18.71
CA THR A 716 9.62 111.86 19.48
C THR A 716 10.21 111.37 20.82
N VAL A 717 9.92 110.11 21.20
CA VAL A 717 10.49 109.41 22.36
C VAL A 717 11.57 108.42 21.89
N SER A 718 12.66 108.30 22.66
CA SER A 718 13.74 107.33 22.42
C SER A 718 13.38 105.94 22.94
N HIS A 719 13.64 104.90 22.14
CA HIS A 719 13.40 103.49 22.49
C HIS A 719 14.75 102.74 22.61
N SER A 720 15.22 102.62 23.85
CA SER A 720 16.51 102.02 24.22
C SER A 720 16.65 100.53 23.87
N SER A 721 15.53 99.83 23.73
CA SER A 721 15.44 98.44 23.26
C SER A 721 14.30 98.32 22.27
N ILE A 722 14.46 97.46 21.26
CA ILE A 722 13.38 97.13 20.33
C ILE A 722 12.40 96.15 21.00
N ALA A 723 11.10 96.25 20.70
CA ALA A 723 10.12 95.25 21.11
C ALA A 723 10.26 93.94 20.31
N ASP A 724 9.71 92.83 20.83
CA ASP A 724 9.65 91.55 20.11
C ASP A 724 8.93 91.68 18.76
N TYR A 725 9.32 90.86 17.78
CA TYR A 725 8.71 90.89 16.46
C TYR A 725 7.26 90.41 16.47
N VAL A 726 6.39 91.26 15.93
CA VAL A 726 5.02 90.93 15.55
C VAL A 726 4.81 91.50 14.14
N ALA A 727 4.30 90.68 13.22
CA ALA A 727 4.14 91.07 11.81
C ALA A 727 3.36 92.38 11.65
N GLY A 728 3.91 93.33 10.91
CA GLY A 728 3.32 94.67 10.69
C GLY A 728 3.48 95.66 11.86
N SER A 729 4.15 95.29 12.96
CA SER A 729 4.40 96.18 14.11
C SER A 729 5.29 97.38 13.74
N ASN A 730 5.21 98.45 14.54
CA ASN A 730 6.19 99.55 14.58
C ASN A 730 7.27 99.33 15.64
N TYR A 731 7.33 98.16 16.28
CA TYR A 731 8.31 97.79 17.32
C TYR A 731 8.37 98.73 18.54
N GLY A 732 7.25 99.41 18.84
CA GLY A 732 7.11 100.37 19.95
C GLY A 732 7.04 101.83 19.51
N TYR A 733 7.54 102.18 18.32
CA TYR A 733 7.58 103.55 17.82
C TYR A 733 6.19 104.06 17.40
N ALA A 734 5.85 105.29 17.79
CA ALA A 734 4.57 105.90 17.49
C ALA A 734 4.26 106.03 15.98
N ASN A 735 5.26 106.16 15.11
CA ASN A 735 5.08 106.38 13.67
C ASN A 735 5.91 105.41 12.82
N SER A 736 5.48 105.23 11.57
CA SER A 736 6.17 104.45 10.54
C SER A 736 5.95 105.13 9.19
N THR A 737 6.92 105.02 8.30
CA THR A 737 6.66 105.17 6.86
C THR A 737 5.91 103.95 6.33
N ALA A 738 5.42 104.03 5.09
CA ALA A 738 5.07 102.81 4.35
C ALA A 738 6.33 101.93 4.13
N THR A 739 6.10 100.69 3.72
CA THR A 739 7.14 99.82 3.15
C THR A 739 7.24 100.10 1.66
N PHE A 740 8.45 100.36 1.18
CA PHE A 740 8.81 100.56 -0.21
C PHE A 740 9.73 99.42 -0.68
N ASP A 741 10.06 99.40 -1.97
CA ASP A 741 11.04 98.46 -2.55
C ASP A 741 10.65 96.99 -2.32
N MET A 742 9.42 96.65 -2.73
CA MET A 742 8.79 95.34 -2.51
C MET A 742 8.82 94.47 -3.77
N GLY A 743 8.78 93.14 -3.59
CA GLY A 743 8.84 92.17 -4.70
C GLY A 743 10.15 92.30 -5.48
N ASP A 744 10.06 92.24 -6.81
CA ASP A 744 11.21 92.38 -7.72
C ASP A 744 11.88 93.77 -7.68
N SER A 745 11.31 94.73 -6.93
CA SER A 745 11.88 96.06 -6.70
C SER A 745 12.66 96.19 -5.38
N LYS A 746 12.94 95.08 -4.68
CA LYS A 746 13.86 95.03 -3.54
C LYS A 746 15.24 95.60 -3.91
N THR A 747 15.88 96.28 -2.96
CA THR A 747 17.16 97.01 -3.16
C THR A 747 18.16 96.68 -2.04
N GLU A 748 19.45 96.83 -2.32
CA GLU A 748 20.54 96.81 -1.32
C GLU A 748 20.90 98.22 -0.84
N SER A 749 20.32 99.26 -1.45
CA SER A 749 20.56 100.68 -1.15
C SER A 749 19.23 101.40 -1.00
N HIS A 750 18.93 101.80 0.23
CA HIS A 750 17.63 102.29 0.68
C HIS A 750 17.67 103.81 0.91
N SER A 751 16.60 104.51 0.53
CA SER A 751 16.47 105.97 0.74
C SER A 751 15.01 106.38 0.96
N ILE A 752 14.68 106.81 2.17
CA ILE A 752 13.32 107.12 2.60
C ILE A 752 13.24 108.54 3.15
N THR A 753 12.34 109.36 2.61
CA THR A 753 12.11 110.72 3.11
C THR A 753 10.91 110.78 4.04
N ILE A 754 11.16 111.09 5.31
CA ILE A 754 10.13 111.36 6.32
C ILE A 754 9.70 112.82 6.16
N SER A 755 8.40 113.10 6.20
CA SER A 755 7.84 114.44 6.00
C SER A 755 6.61 114.69 6.89
N GLY A 756 6.20 115.94 7.03
CA GLY A 756 5.12 116.34 7.95
C GLY A 756 5.56 116.50 9.41
N LEU A 757 6.87 116.60 9.65
CA LEU A 757 7.46 116.71 10.97
C LEU A 757 7.23 118.10 11.58
N VAL A 758 7.20 118.19 12.92
CA VAL A 758 7.08 119.45 13.65
C VAL A 758 8.44 120.14 13.70
N ALA A 759 8.48 121.47 13.51
CA ALA A 759 9.68 122.29 13.57
C ALA A 759 10.31 122.34 14.98
N GLY A 760 11.64 122.47 15.08
CA GLY A 760 12.36 122.52 16.35
C GLY A 760 12.27 121.27 17.23
N THR A 761 11.85 120.12 16.67
CA THR A 761 11.52 118.90 17.42
C THR A 761 12.53 117.80 17.12
N THR A 762 12.97 117.08 18.16
CA THR A 762 13.84 115.90 18.03
C THR A 762 13.00 114.65 17.78
N TYR A 763 13.46 113.82 16.84
CA TYR A 763 12.89 112.52 16.53
C TYR A 763 13.97 111.44 16.58
N TYR A 764 13.57 110.26 17.02
CA TYR A 764 14.35 109.03 17.09
C TYR A 764 13.83 108.04 16.05
N TYR A 765 14.70 107.25 15.43
CA TYR A 765 14.32 106.35 14.34
C TYR A 765 15.19 105.08 14.22
N ARG A 766 14.59 104.04 13.62
CA ARG A 766 15.26 102.81 13.16
C ARG A 766 14.82 102.47 11.75
N THR A 767 15.72 101.84 10.99
CA THR A 767 15.42 101.36 9.63
C THR A 767 15.03 99.88 9.67
N ILE A 768 14.13 99.46 8.78
CA ILE A 768 13.63 98.08 8.67
C ILE A 768 13.78 97.63 7.22
N SER A 769 14.29 96.41 7.04
CA SER A 769 14.47 95.78 5.74
C SER A 769 14.10 94.30 5.80
N SER A 770 13.18 93.89 4.93
CA SER A 770 12.72 92.51 4.81
C SER A 770 13.30 91.82 3.59
N GLY A 771 14.08 90.78 3.82
CA GLY A 771 14.56 89.85 2.80
C GLY A 771 13.62 88.67 2.60
N SER A 772 12.72 88.42 3.57
CA SER A 772 12.46 87.10 4.14
C SER A 772 13.69 86.59 4.93
N PRO A 773 13.56 86.38 6.25
CA PRO A 773 12.67 87.12 7.18
C PRO A 773 12.99 88.64 7.23
N GLU A 774 12.50 89.39 8.23
CA GLU A 774 12.75 90.84 8.37
C GLU A 774 13.72 91.23 9.50
N THR A 775 14.54 92.25 9.24
CA THR A 775 15.55 92.80 10.15
C THR A 775 15.28 94.28 10.44
N VAL A 776 15.61 94.71 11.66
CA VAL A 776 15.57 96.12 12.08
C VAL A 776 16.96 96.58 12.52
N SER A 777 17.28 97.87 12.32
CA SER A 777 18.58 98.43 12.70
C SER A 777 18.85 98.27 14.20
N VAL A 778 20.00 97.66 14.52
CA VAL A 778 20.39 97.34 15.91
C VAL A 778 20.56 98.60 16.78
N THR A 779 20.91 99.73 16.15
CA THR A 779 21.07 101.04 16.81
C THR A 779 19.90 101.96 16.47
N GLU A 780 19.43 102.71 17.46
CA GLU A 780 18.53 103.86 17.26
C GLU A 780 19.35 105.10 16.87
N SER A 781 18.90 105.81 15.85
CA SER A 781 19.48 107.09 15.41
C SER A 781 18.52 108.24 15.71
N SER A 782 18.99 109.50 15.71
CA SER A 782 18.13 110.66 16.00
C SER A 782 18.54 111.91 15.23
N PHE A 783 17.60 112.83 15.07
CA PHE A 783 17.78 114.13 14.42
C PHE A 783 16.83 115.18 15.00
N THR A 784 17.09 116.47 14.75
CA THR A 784 16.24 117.58 15.20
C THR A 784 15.91 118.50 14.02
N THR A 785 14.64 118.84 13.84
CA THR A 785 14.17 119.73 12.76
C THR A 785 14.51 121.20 13.01
N SER A 786 14.63 121.98 11.95
CA SER A 786 14.95 123.42 12.02
C SER A 786 13.76 124.26 12.57
N PRO A 787 14.01 125.35 13.32
CA PRO A 787 12.97 126.24 13.86
C PRO A 787 12.44 127.27 12.83
N THR A 788 11.34 127.94 13.16
CA THR A 788 10.66 128.95 12.31
C THR A 788 10.76 130.39 12.86
N THR A 789 10.73 131.39 11.97
CA THR A 789 11.05 132.80 12.28
C THR A 789 9.90 133.77 11.91
N PRO A 790 9.52 134.74 12.77
CA PRO A 790 8.47 135.73 12.50
C PRO A 790 8.99 137.02 11.81
N ALA A 791 8.09 137.83 11.22
CA ALA A 791 8.43 139.02 10.42
C ALA A 791 7.60 140.29 10.78
N PRO A 792 8.17 141.51 10.66
CA PRO A 792 7.48 142.80 10.85
C PRO A 792 6.98 143.44 9.53
N ALA A 793 6.30 144.59 9.64
CA ALA A 793 5.49 145.23 8.59
C ALA A 793 6.26 146.03 7.52
N ALA A 794 5.54 146.42 6.45
CA ALA A 794 6.07 146.81 5.15
C ALA A 794 6.08 148.32 4.82
N ALA A 795 6.80 148.66 3.75
CA ALA A 795 6.60 149.83 2.91
C ALA A 795 6.64 149.42 1.41
N GLU A 796 6.03 150.24 0.56
CA GLU A 796 5.83 150.11 -0.90
C GLU A 796 7.14 149.97 -1.71
N THR A 797 7.25 149.46 -2.95
CA THR A 797 6.34 148.89 -4.00
C THR A 797 7.23 148.04 -4.96
N THR A 798 6.82 147.31 -6.01
CA THR A 798 5.62 147.28 -6.90
C THR A 798 5.52 145.87 -7.56
N GLU A 799 4.31 145.48 -8.01
CA GLU A 799 3.94 144.80 -9.28
C GLU A 799 4.97 143.90 -10.05
N THR A 800 4.64 142.77 -10.70
CA THR A 800 3.40 142.02 -11.08
C THR A 800 3.82 140.62 -11.64
N THR A 801 3.00 139.60 -11.99
CA THR A 801 1.54 139.34 -12.07
C THR A 801 1.28 137.81 -12.14
N THR A 802 0.26 137.28 -11.43
CA THR A 802 -0.58 136.09 -11.84
C THR A 802 0.14 134.72 -12.06
N SER A 803 -0.43 133.52 -12.32
CA SER A 803 -1.78 132.90 -12.41
C SER A 803 -1.54 131.36 -12.51
N ILE A 804 -2.28 130.35 -12.01
CA ILE A 804 -3.40 130.12 -11.05
C ILE A 804 -3.19 128.65 -10.53
N THR A 805 -3.67 128.12 -9.38
CA THR A 805 -5.06 127.86 -8.86
C THR A 805 -6.03 127.13 -9.83
N PRO A 806 -7.03 126.32 -9.38
CA PRO A 806 -7.30 125.76 -8.03
C PRO A 806 -7.98 124.34 -7.96
N LEU A 807 -8.19 123.80 -6.73
CA LEU A 807 -9.30 122.90 -6.28
C LEU A 807 -9.42 121.49 -6.94
N ILE A 808 -10.23 120.49 -6.53
CA ILE A 808 -11.22 120.19 -5.44
C ILE A 808 -11.06 118.66 -5.16
N ALA A 809 -11.08 118.01 -3.98
CA ALA A 809 -11.80 118.07 -2.69
C ALA A 809 -12.91 116.98 -2.53
N SER A 810 -13.02 116.37 -1.33
CA SER A 810 -14.14 115.51 -0.83
C SER A 810 -14.36 114.12 -1.48
N ALA A 811 -15.01 113.11 -0.86
CA ALA A 811 -15.51 112.93 0.53
C ALA A 811 -15.83 111.44 0.88
N LYS A 812 -15.75 111.09 2.18
CA LYS A 812 -16.74 110.37 3.03
C LYS A 812 -17.39 109.00 2.62
N SER A 813 -17.66 108.19 3.64
CA SER A 813 -18.67 107.10 3.79
C SER A 813 -18.31 105.65 3.43
N ALA A 814 -18.80 104.71 4.25
CA ALA A 814 -18.98 103.28 3.97
C ALA A 814 -20.34 103.04 3.23
N PRO A 815 -20.71 101.85 2.67
CA PRO A 815 -20.74 100.53 3.36
C PRO A 815 -20.41 99.30 2.45
N ALA A 816 -20.75 98.09 2.92
CA ALA A 816 -20.94 96.85 2.12
C ALA A 816 -22.37 96.81 1.48
N PRO A 817 -22.86 95.79 0.70
CA PRO A 817 -22.33 94.44 0.39
C PRO A 817 -22.52 94.01 -1.12
N ALA A 818 -22.78 92.70 -1.39
CA ALA A 818 -23.11 92.02 -2.69
C ALA A 818 -21.93 91.82 -3.68
N ALA A 819 -21.74 90.68 -4.41
CA ALA A 819 -22.60 89.86 -5.30
C ALA A 819 -22.95 90.59 -6.62
N GLU A 820 -23.00 90.01 -7.83
CA GLU A 820 -23.02 88.60 -8.35
C GLU A 820 -22.61 88.63 -9.88
N ALA A 821 -22.57 87.62 -10.78
CA ALA A 821 -22.89 86.17 -10.87
C ALA A 821 -22.24 85.52 -12.14
N ALA A 822 -22.25 84.17 -12.25
CA ALA A 822 -22.37 83.35 -13.51
C ALA A 822 -21.19 83.33 -14.56
N PRO A 823 -21.13 82.37 -15.53
CA PRO A 823 -22.02 81.24 -15.91
C PRO A 823 -21.55 79.85 -15.38
N GLU A 824 -22.32 78.76 -15.30
CA GLU A 824 -23.18 78.00 -16.28
C GLU A 824 -22.39 77.26 -17.39
N ALA A 825 -22.69 76.00 -17.80
CA ALA A 825 -23.67 75.00 -17.35
C ALA A 825 -23.22 73.53 -17.68
N THR A 826 -24.08 72.53 -17.43
CA THR A 826 -23.79 71.07 -17.35
C THR A 826 -24.06 70.23 -18.61
N ALA A 827 -23.39 69.08 -18.76
CA ALA A 827 -23.82 67.94 -19.60
C ALA A 827 -23.24 66.56 -19.14
N THR A 828 -23.92 65.47 -19.54
CA THR A 828 -23.60 64.01 -19.39
C THR A 828 -24.08 63.28 -20.68
N PRO A 829 -24.01 61.93 -20.90
CA PRO A 829 -23.51 60.78 -20.10
C PRO A 829 -22.68 59.71 -20.91
N ASP A 830 -22.52 58.50 -20.34
CA ASP A 830 -22.19 57.18 -20.97
C ASP A 830 -20.77 56.93 -21.56
N ASP A 831 -20.26 55.69 -21.78
CA ASP A 831 -20.79 54.31 -21.58
C ASP A 831 -19.73 53.20 -21.26
N SER A 832 -20.15 52.14 -20.52
CA SER A 832 -19.52 50.77 -20.44
C SER A 832 -18.07 50.62 -19.89
N ASN A 833 -17.51 49.46 -19.49
CA ASN A 833 -17.95 48.16 -18.91
C ASN A 833 -16.67 47.51 -18.28
N GLY A 834 -16.66 46.74 -17.18
CA GLY A 834 -17.68 46.41 -16.17
C GLY A 834 -17.22 45.19 -15.32
N VAL A 835 -17.24 45.27 -13.98
CA VAL A 835 -16.95 44.15 -13.05
C VAL A 835 -17.70 44.32 -11.73
N VAL A 836 -18.56 43.36 -11.33
CA VAL A 836 -18.56 42.59 -10.04
C VAL A 836 -19.86 41.79 -9.83
N LYS A 837 -19.72 40.64 -9.15
CA LYS A 837 -20.66 39.94 -8.23
C LYS A 837 -22.19 40.05 -8.43
N ALA A 838 -22.86 38.90 -8.42
CA ALA A 838 -24.26 38.73 -8.06
C ALA A 838 -24.43 37.64 -6.98
N ALA A 839 -25.52 37.71 -6.21
CA ALA A 839 -25.91 36.68 -5.23
C ALA A 839 -27.44 36.66 -5.07
N GLU A 840 -28.00 35.47 -4.84
CA GLU A 840 -29.43 35.20 -4.54
C GLU A 840 -30.43 35.56 -5.69
N ALA A 841 -31.62 34.96 -5.82
CA ALA A 841 -32.32 33.98 -4.97
C ALA A 841 -33.27 33.05 -5.79
N SER A 842 -33.93 32.14 -5.06
CA SER A 842 -35.21 31.44 -5.37
C SER A 842 -35.20 30.06 -6.07
N SER A 843 -36.13 29.24 -5.62
CA SER A 843 -36.42 27.84 -6.02
C SER A 843 -37.77 27.78 -6.75
N PRO A 844 -38.09 26.70 -7.49
CA PRO A 844 -38.99 25.70 -6.88
C PRO A 844 -38.50 24.25 -6.92
N GLU A 845 -39.23 23.39 -6.21
CA GLU A 845 -38.95 21.97 -5.96
C GLU A 845 -39.34 21.03 -7.12
N SER A 846 -38.68 19.89 -7.22
CA SER A 846 -39.38 18.59 -7.39
C SER A 846 -38.49 17.44 -6.88
N ASN A 847 -39.12 16.38 -6.38
CA ASN A 847 -38.48 15.33 -5.57
C ASN A 847 -38.60 13.96 -6.25
N GLU A 848 -37.47 13.26 -6.47
CA GLU A 848 -37.45 11.80 -6.65
C GLU A 848 -36.30 11.16 -5.87
N SER A 849 -36.56 9.97 -5.30
CA SER A 849 -35.71 9.29 -4.33
C SER A 849 -34.95 8.09 -4.92
N THR A 850 -33.62 8.15 -4.96
CA THR A 850 -32.78 7.04 -5.44
C THR A 850 -32.81 5.85 -4.49
N ASN A 851 -33.15 4.66 -5.00
CA ASN A 851 -33.47 3.48 -4.20
C ASN A 851 -32.23 2.61 -3.87
N TRP A 852 -32.02 2.27 -2.59
CA TRP A 852 -30.85 1.55 -2.08
C TRP A 852 -30.94 0.01 -2.08
N THR A 853 -32.02 -0.59 -2.59
CA THR A 853 -32.24 -2.06 -2.52
C THR A 853 -31.16 -2.99 -3.12
N PRO A 854 -30.34 -2.64 -4.14
CA PRO A 854 -29.40 -3.61 -4.72
C PRO A 854 -28.31 -4.12 -3.76
N TRP A 855 -27.82 -3.25 -2.86
CA TRP A 855 -26.65 -3.53 -2.03
C TRP A 855 -27.00 -4.33 -0.76
N ILE A 856 -28.22 -4.17 -0.23
CA ILE A 856 -28.70 -4.91 0.94
C ILE A 856 -28.89 -6.40 0.61
N VAL A 857 -29.36 -6.73 -0.60
CA VAL A 857 -29.55 -8.13 -1.04
C VAL A 857 -28.21 -8.87 -1.15
N LEU A 858 -27.17 -8.20 -1.64
CA LEU A 858 -25.82 -8.79 -1.73
C LEU A 858 -25.22 -9.07 -0.34
N ALA A 859 -25.39 -8.14 0.61
CA ALA A 859 -24.95 -8.34 2.00
C ALA A 859 -25.69 -9.50 2.70
N VAL A 860 -27.01 -9.63 2.49
CA VAL A 860 -27.82 -10.71 3.08
C VAL A 860 -27.47 -12.09 2.50
N LEU A 861 -27.14 -12.18 1.21
CA LEU A 861 -26.68 -13.43 0.60
C LEU A 861 -25.33 -13.92 1.14
N ILE A 862 -24.40 -13.01 1.43
CA ILE A 862 -23.11 -13.34 2.04
C ILE A 862 -23.28 -13.86 3.48
N ILE A 863 -24.24 -13.30 4.24
CA ILE A 863 -24.51 -13.69 5.63
C ILE A 863 -25.19 -15.07 5.74
N LEU A 864 -25.89 -15.55 4.71
CA LEU A 864 -26.56 -16.86 4.72
C LEU A 864 -25.71 -18.04 4.18
N ALA A 865 -24.55 -17.77 3.58
CA ALA A 865 -23.63 -18.82 3.11
C ALA A 865 -22.66 -19.36 4.18
N GLY A 866 -22.41 -18.59 5.25
CA GLY A 866 -21.41 -18.91 6.29
C GLY A 866 -21.86 -19.91 7.38
N ALA A 867 -22.94 -20.67 7.18
CA ALA A 867 -23.66 -21.37 8.24
C ALA A 867 -23.41 -22.90 8.33
N VAL A 868 -22.33 -23.43 7.74
CA VAL A 868 -21.93 -24.85 7.88
C VAL A 868 -20.42 -25.01 8.11
N THR A 869 -19.92 -24.58 9.28
CA THR A 869 -18.75 -25.16 9.96
C THR A 869 -18.68 -24.65 11.40
N GLY A 870 -18.52 -25.54 12.37
CA GLY A 870 -18.53 -25.17 13.79
C GLY A 870 -17.17 -24.70 14.29
N GLY A 871 -16.96 -23.38 14.38
CA GLY A 871 -15.78 -22.77 15.01
C GLY A 871 -16.14 -22.10 16.34
N TYR A 872 -15.55 -22.55 17.45
CA TYR A 872 -15.72 -21.90 18.75
C TYR A 872 -14.88 -20.63 18.85
N PHE A 873 -15.51 -19.50 19.15
CA PHE A 873 -14.80 -18.31 19.63
C PHE A 873 -14.23 -18.58 21.03
N TYR A 874 -12.93 -18.37 21.21
CA TYR A 874 -12.32 -18.18 22.53
C TYR A 874 -11.66 -16.80 22.62
N TRP A 875 -11.81 -16.18 23.79
CA TRP A 875 -11.38 -14.83 24.07
C TRP A 875 -10.10 -14.86 24.91
N PHE A 876 -9.22 -13.86 24.75
CA PHE A 876 -7.95 -13.81 25.49
C PHE A 876 -8.17 -13.53 26.98
N SER A 877 -7.79 -14.47 27.85
CA SER A 877 -7.67 -14.22 29.29
C SER A 877 -6.74 -15.22 29.98
N GLY A 878 -6.05 -14.78 31.03
CA GLY A 878 -5.65 -15.67 32.14
C GLY A 878 -4.47 -16.62 31.88
N ARG A 879 -3.25 -16.13 32.13
CA ARG A 879 -2.10 -16.98 32.45
C ARG A 879 -2.21 -17.44 33.90
N GLU A 880 -2.45 -18.72 34.15
CA GLU A 880 -2.08 -19.41 35.41
C GLU A 880 -1.63 -20.85 35.14
N GLU A 881 -0.96 -21.46 36.12
CA GLU A 881 -0.40 -22.81 36.07
C GLU A 881 -1.42 -23.87 36.53
N MET A 882 -1.17 -25.16 36.25
CA MET A 882 -1.13 -26.24 37.27
C MET A 882 -0.89 -27.63 36.65
N ALA A 883 0.33 -28.12 36.83
CA ALA A 883 0.77 -29.50 37.11
C ALA A 883 0.10 -30.77 36.52
N ALA A 884 1.00 -31.72 36.17
CA ALA A 884 0.87 -33.19 36.18
C ALA A 884 0.13 -33.91 35.03
N ALA A 885 0.59 -35.09 34.56
CA ALA A 885 1.91 -35.72 34.70
C ALA A 885 2.08 -36.91 33.74
N THR A 886 3.31 -37.13 33.26
CA THR A 886 3.85 -38.48 32.94
C THR A 886 5.37 -38.49 33.14
N THR A 887 5.89 -39.56 33.74
CA THR A 887 7.31 -39.67 34.17
C THR A 887 8.06 -40.65 33.26
N GLY A 888 9.32 -40.35 32.89
CA GLY A 888 10.06 -41.16 31.91
C GLY A 888 11.58 -40.90 31.84
N ASP A 889 12.27 -40.95 32.98
CA ASP A 889 13.74 -41.10 33.15
C ASP A 889 14.72 -40.28 32.27
N MET A 890 15.20 -39.16 32.83
CA MET A 890 16.47 -38.53 32.43
C MET A 890 17.70 -39.29 32.96
N LYS A 891 18.85 -39.21 32.27
CA LYS A 891 20.16 -39.31 32.96
C LYS A 891 21.39 -38.69 32.27
N LYS A 892 21.57 -37.37 32.50
CA LYS A 892 22.87 -36.64 32.48
C LYS A 892 23.50 -36.46 31.08
N ILE A 893 24.41 -35.51 30.81
CA ILE A 893 25.34 -34.73 31.67
C ILE A 893 25.12 -33.21 31.51
N GLN A 894 25.62 -32.44 32.48
CA GLN A 894 25.46 -30.98 32.61
C GLN A 894 26.85 -30.31 32.75
N ASN A 895 26.92 -29.00 32.50
CA ASN A 895 28.08 -28.10 32.71
C ASN A 895 29.21 -28.25 31.67
N ASN A 896 30.00 -27.21 31.33
CA ASN A 896 30.14 -25.89 31.96
C ASN A 896 30.51 -24.82 30.91
N ALA A 897 30.15 -23.56 31.14
CA ALA A 897 30.65 -22.43 30.33
C ALA A 897 32.00 -21.92 30.85
N LYS A 898 32.94 -21.58 29.95
CA LYS A 898 34.10 -20.72 30.27
C LYS A 898 34.71 -20.09 29.02
N THR A 899 34.92 -18.77 29.07
CA THR A 899 35.66 -17.96 28.09
C THR A 899 37.16 -18.00 28.36
N GLU A 900 38.01 -17.95 27.32
CA GLU A 900 39.31 -17.26 27.38
C GLU A 900 39.86 -16.89 25.99
N ASN A 901 40.81 -15.94 25.94
CA ASN A 901 41.34 -15.33 24.70
C ASN A 901 42.85 -15.55 24.51
N ALA A 902 43.27 -16.21 23.43
CA ALA A 902 44.56 -16.04 22.73
C ALA A 902 44.50 -16.83 21.39
N LYS A 903 44.76 -16.32 20.18
CA LYS A 903 45.78 -15.40 19.62
C LYS A 903 47.16 -16.09 19.40
N VAL A 904 47.80 -15.79 18.25
CA VAL A 904 49.23 -16.06 17.87
C VAL A 904 49.54 -17.32 17.00
N VAL A 905 49.39 -17.15 15.67
CA VAL A 905 50.51 -17.16 14.66
C VAL A 905 51.16 -18.49 14.16
N VAL A 906 50.99 -18.74 12.83
CA VAL A 906 51.98 -19.10 11.78
C VAL A 906 52.15 -20.53 11.18
N ARG A 907 52.22 -20.51 9.84
CA ARG A 907 52.80 -21.43 8.82
C ARG A 907 52.27 -22.86 8.62
N GLU A 908 51.82 -23.06 7.37
CA GLU A 908 52.37 -24.05 6.40
C GLU A 908 52.92 -25.38 6.93
N LYS A 909 52.35 -26.49 6.43
CA LYS A 909 52.97 -27.11 5.24
C LYS A 909 52.07 -28.05 4.46
N THR A 910 52.31 -28.07 3.15
CA THR A 910 51.82 -29.08 2.22
C THR A 910 52.37 -30.47 2.54
N LYS A 911 51.56 -31.50 2.27
CA LYS A 911 52.01 -32.63 1.42
C LYS A 911 50.83 -33.41 0.86
N SER A 912 50.93 -33.75 -0.41
CA SER A 912 50.07 -34.73 -1.07
C SER A 912 50.43 -36.15 -0.62
N ASN A 913 49.49 -37.08 -0.75
CA ASN A 913 49.85 -38.47 -1.01
C ASN A 913 48.76 -39.16 -1.83
N THR A 914 49.07 -39.52 -3.07
CA THR A 914 48.15 -40.20 -3.99
C THR A 914 48.05 -41.68 -3.67
N ARG A 915 46.84 -42.23 -3.55
CA ARG A 915 46.63 -43.69 -3.57
C ARG A 915 45.34 -44.05 -4.31
N LYS A 916 45.47 -44.74 -5.45
CA LYS A 916 44.33 -45.30 -6.19
C LYS A 916 43.65 -46.40 -5.35
N PRO A 917 42.31 -46.42 -5.24
CA PRO A 917 41.57 -47.62 -4.85
C PRO A 917 41.55 -48.61 -6.02
N ASN A 918 41.86 -49.89 -5.76
CA ASN A 918 41.40 -50.97 -6.62
C ASN A 918 39.92 -51.24 -6.31
N GLY A 919 39.13 -51.60 -7.32
CA GLY A 919 37.68 -51.64 -7.20
C GLY A 919 37.13 -52.80 -6.36
N LYS A 920 36.08 -52.51 -5.61
CA LYS A 920 34.93 -53.39 -5.37
C LYS A 920 33.67 -52.53 -5.44
N LYS A 921 32.76 -52.84 -6.36
CA LYS A 921 31.41 -52.23 -6.42
C LYS A 921 30.50 -52.91 -5.39
N PRO A 922 29.79 -52.16 -4.53
CA PRO A 922 28.41 -52.45 -4.17
C PRO A 922 27.49 -52.07 -5.35
N ASN A 923 26.27 -52.63 -5.39
CA ASN A 923 25.24 -52.26 -6.36
C ASN A 923 24.30 -51.21 -5.77
N ARG A 924 23.82 -50.27 -6.60
CA ARG A 924 22.78 -49.25 -6.28
C ARG A 924 23.27 -48.25 -5.21
N TRP A 925 22.79 -47.03 -5.16
CA TRP A 925 21.43 -46.56 -5.42
C TRP A 925 21.17 -46.26 -6.90
#